data_AF-A0A842SMG9-F1
#
_entry.id   AF-A0A842SMG9-F1
#
_cell.length_a   1.000
_cell.length_b   1.000
_cell.length_c   1.000
_cell.angle_alpha   90.00
_cell.angle_beta   90.00
_cell.angle_gamma   90.00
#
_symmetry.space_group_name_H-M   'P 1'
#
loop_
_entity.id
_entity.type
_entity.pdbx_description
1 polymer ?
#
loop_
_entity_poly.entity_id
_entity_poly.type
_entity_poly.pdbx_seq_one_letter_code
_entity_poly.pdbx_strand_id
1 'polypeptide(L)'
;MLAKLKKWWKIKNEELDETFMVCPRCKQWGNKGKCIWCGLDANDPEKIIKLREKQAKKRIKNEARKQKIYKIIDNLFNLNLVDFRNLLENLIKWTIIGSFIGVLSGTASAIFLISLGWATNARIINPRLIYLLPLVGLIIGYVYNRYAGIAALGNNLVIEEIHSNKNQIPLKMAPLVYLGTVATHLFGGSAGREGTAIQMGASLADGFRRLAGLGKEDRRLMIMAGISGGFGSVFGTPVAGLVFGMEVQKLGRVQYDGLIPCLVASFIGDFVTRALGATHSHYPHISQVSLDAVTMIKLAIMGLVFGLASIMFIELIHGIKHVLNLRLKWKTLHPVVGGLTLLILVYLFPTIEYLGLSLPLITKTMDGSGVEWYTFLLKIIFTAITLGSGYLGGEVTPLFVIGSTLGYALGGIFGVDPTLMASVGFVSVFAGCSNTPLACSIMAVELFGGEITSFVIISCYMAYLASGHRSIYGTQRVEVPKVPYVEVGPNESLMEYIERMDTGWLPAIPGLKGDISNRFISSIMTRKPVSVNLDTSINSLVEAALSEGVRGLPVIDRENHVVGFVTDNDLEKIGVPSLTHLMKLSKVERLKVLKGVFDYSVKDIMSSPVICLGIKDRLGDAVNIFNEMNLKRVPVVDDNHHLIGVITRSDILRFLVFSDMVALQECNMICCELPVGLAELERPFSVDENADVGEIIEVMIQNKVRRVLVVDADAKIKGIITDNDLITRLSEDDRIFVVDRLSGFSTTGVDVSFLARDIMTSPVLSVCSDDNAVVALRVLIDNELKRLPVLDKSNRPLGMVSRSALLKLLTAYDEKYE
;
A
#
# COMPACT_ATOMS: atom_id res chain seq x y z
N MET A 1 38.88 -0.63 -11.08
CA MET A 1 39.12 0.69 -11.70
C MET A 1 38.63 1.85 -10.81
N LEU A 2 37.38 1.84 -10.34
CA LEU A 2 36.82 2.84 -9.41
C LEU A 2 37.50 2.93 -8.03
N ALA A 3 37.99 1.81 -7.49
CA ALA A 3 38.79 1.82 -6.25
C ALA A 3 40.14 2.54 -6.41
N LYS A 4 40.77 2.45 -7.61
CA LYS A 4 41.99 3.21 -7.94
C LYS A 4 41.69 4.71 -8.10
N LEU A 5 40.52 5.07 -8.63
CA LEU A 5 40.05 6.46 -8.74
C LEU A 5 39.70 7.07 -7.38
N LYS A 6 39.02 6.35 -6.49
CA LYS A 6 38.77 6.79 -5.10
C LYS A 6 40.08 6.97 -4.32
N LYS A 7 41.04 6.06 -4.49
CA LYS A 7 42.38 6.19 -3.88
C LYS A 7 43.13 7.41 -4.44
N TRP A 8 42.99 7.70 -5.73
CA TRP A 8 43.58 8.89 -6.35
C TRP A 8 42.92 10.20 -5.91
N TRP A 9 41.61 10.17 -5.60
CA TRP A 9 40.85 11.34 -5.12
C TRP A 9 41.07 11.62 -3.63
N LYS A 10 41.21 10.57 -2.80
CA LYS A 10 41.46 10.70 -1.34
C LYS A 10 42.86 11.26 -1.02
N ILE A 11 43.84 11.02 -1.89
CA ILE A 11 45.20 11.57 -1.79
C ILE A 11 45.24 13.11 -1.89
N LYS A 12 44.14 13.77 -2.28
CA LYS A 12 44.12 15.23 -2.41
C LYS A 12 43.77 16.01 -1.13
N ASN A 13 43.25 15.34 -0.09
CA ASN A 13 42.68 16.01 1.09
C ASN A 13 43.13 15.45 2.45
N GLU A 14 44.18 14.63 2.51
CA GLU A 14 44.74 14.15 3.79
C GLU A 14 46.06 14.89 4.08
N GLU A 15 46.04 15.60 5.22
CA GLU A 15 47.13 15.89 6.17
C GLU A 15 48.53 16.13 5.60
N LEU A 16 49.06 17.31 5.94
CA LEU A 16 50.49 17.63 5.87
C LEU A 16 51.25 16.73 6.86
N ASP A 17 51.52 15.49 6.45
CA ASP A 17 52.49 14.62 7.11
C ASP A 17 53.85 15.31 7.14
N GLU A 18 54.35 15.56 8.35
CA GLU A 18 55.62 16.23 8.64
C GLU A 18 56.87 15.42 8.22
N THR A 19 56.72 14.33 7.49
CA THR A 19 57.83 13.43 7.10
C THR A 19 58.06 13.37 5.59
N PHE A 20 58.42 14.48 4.96
CA PHE A 20 59.09 14.43 3.64
C PHE A 20 60.20 15.45 3.55
N MET A 21 61.28 15.14 4.24
CA MET A 21 62.56 15.74 3.98
C MET A 21 62.97 15.06 2.63
N VAL A 22 62.97 15.76 1.48
CA VAL A 22 63.37 15.34 0.10
C VAL A 22 63.59 16.63 -0.71
N CYS A 23 64.69 16.82 -1.49
CA CYS A 23 64.85 18.08 -2.26
C CYS A 23 63.76 18.20 -3.36
N PRO A 24 62.97 19.28 -3.38
CA PRO A 24 61.82 19.42 -4.28
C PRO A 24 62.19 19.65 -5.76
N ARG A 25 63.48 19.82 -6.08
CA ARG A 25 63.98 19.94 -7.46
C ARG A 25 64.44 18.61 -8.04
N CYS A 26 65.15 17.80 -7.26
CA CYS A 26 65.79 16.55 -7.69
C CYS A 26 65.00 15.30 -7.26
N LYS A 27 64.05 15.42 -6.31
CA LYS A 27 63.30 14.32 -5.67
C LYS A 27 64.16 13.20 -5.05
N GLN A 28 65.44 13.46 -4.83
CA GLN A 28 66.40 12.50 -4.25
C GLN A 28 67.08 13.08 -3.00
N TRP A 29 67.60 12.19 -2.16
CA TRP A 29 68.41 12.51 -1.00
C TRP A 29 69.88 12.22 -1.23
N GLY A 30 70.74 13.13 -0.78
CA GLY A 30 72.14 12.79 -0.48
C GLY A 30 72.25 12.33 0.98
N ASN A 31 73.18 11.42 1.26
CA ASN A 31 73.38 10.71 2.54
C ASN A 31 73.65 11.59 3.79
N LYS A 32 73.54 12.92 3.73
CA LYS A 32 73.86 13.86 4.83
C LYS A 32 73.02 15.14 4.85
N GLY A 33 71.71 15.07 4.54
CA GLY A 33 70.87 16.27 4.63
C GLY A 33 70.95 17.21 3.41
N LYS A 34 71.97 17.10 2.54
CA LYS A 34 72.17 17.96 1.35
C LYS A 34 71.82 17.23 0.05
N CYS A 35 70.96 17.77 -0.83
CA CYS A 35 70.80 17.19 -2.18
C CYS A 35 72.00 17.55 -3.07
N ILE A 36 72.62 16.52 -3.63
CA ILE A 36 73.84 16.57 -4.44
C ILE A 36 73.65 17.42 -5.71
N TRP A 37 72.44 17.46 -6.27
CA TRP A 37 72.12 18.18 -7.50
C TRP A 37 71.74 19.66 -7.30
N CYS A 38 71.02 19.95 -6.22
CA CYS A 38 70.42 21.28 -6.00
C CYS A 38 71.18 22.09 -4.93
N GLY A 39 72.12 21.47 -4.21
CA GLY A 39 72.87 22.07 -3.10
C GLY A 39 72.02 22.41 -1.87
N LEU A 40 70.73 22.03 -1.86
CA LEU A 40 69.80 22.34 -0.79
C LEU A 40 70.14 21.53 0.45
N ASP A 41 70.36 22.22 1.56
CA ASP A 41 70.53 21.62 2.88
C ASP A 41 69.18 21.56 3.60
N ALA A 42 68.75 20.35 3.97
CA ALA A 42 67.52 20.09 4.68
C ALA A 42 67.62 20.40 6.19
N ASN A 43 68.82 20.64 6.70
CA ASN A 43 69.04 21.04 8.10
C ASN A 43 69.09 22.57 8.27
N ASP A 44 68.96 23.35 7.19
CA ASP A 44 68.94 24.82 7.19
C ASP A 44 67.47 25.31 7.13
N PRO A 45 66.86 25.66 8.29
CA PRO A 45 65.45 26.01 8.36
C PRO A 45 65.09 27.25 7.52
N GLU A 46 65.97 28.24 7.40
CA GLU A 46 65.71 29.45 6.61
C GLU A 46 65.56 29.15 5.11
N LYS A 47 66.38 28.26 4.57
CA LYS A 47 66.30 27.85 3.16
C LYS A 47 65.03 27.08 2.86
N ILE A 48 64.59 26.21 3.77
CA ILE A 48 63.33 25.48 3.64
C ILE A 48 62.16 26.45 3.63
N ILE A 49 62.15 27.43 4.53
CA ILE A 49 61.10 28.46 4.59
C ILE A 49 61.02 29.24 3.28
N LYS A 50 62.14 29.75 2.76
CA LYS A 50 62.18 30.47 1.46
C LYS A 50 61.69 29.61 0.29
N LEU A 51 61.97 28.31 0.29
CA LEU A 51 61.51 27.39 -0.75
C LEU A 51 60.01 27.12 -0.66
N ARG A 52 59.48 26.95 0.55
CA ARG A 52 58.04 26.84 0.81
C ARG A 52 57.32 28.09 0.35
N GLU A 53 57.81 29.28 0.69
CA GLU A 53 57.25 30.55 0.22
C GLU A 53 57.25 30.66 -1.31
N LYS A 54 58.35 30.28 -1.97
CA LYS A 54 58.44 30.32 -3.44
C LYS A 54 57.46 29.36 -4.12
N GLN A 55 57.25 28.18 -3.55
CA GLN A 55 56.28 27.21 -4.04
C GLN A 55 54.84 27.63 -3.76
N ALA A 56 54.56 28.16 -2.57
CA ALA A 56 53.27 28.72 -2.21
C ALA A 56 52.90 29.87 -3.16
N LYS A 57 53.81 30.83 -3.40
CA LYS A 57 53.63 31.92 -4.38
C LYS A 57 53.38 31.38 -5.79
N LYS A 58 54.06 30.32 -6.22
CA LYS A 58 53.85 29.68 -7.53
C LYS A 58 52.49 28.97 -7.63
N ARG A 59 52.04 28.30 -6.56
CA ARG A 59 50.71 27.67 -6.47
C ARG A 59 49.60 28.71 -6.52
N ILE A 60 49.70 29.76 -5.70
CA ILE A 60 48.77 30.90 -5.69
C ILE A 60 48.68 31.53 -7.08
N LYS A 61 49.81 31.76 -7.76
CA LYS A 61 49.83 32.30 -9.13
C LYS A 61 49.17 31.37 -10.15
N ASN A 62 49.36 30.05 -10.03
CA ASN A 62 48.73 29.06 -10.90
C ASN A 62 47.23 28.92 -10.65
N GLU A 63 46.79 28.94 -9.40
CA GLU A 63 45.37 28.94 -9.03
C GLU A 63 44.67 30.22 -9.45
N ALA A 64 45.31 31.39 -9.26
CA ALA A 64 44.80 32.66 -9.77
C ALA A 64 44.69 32.67 -11.29
N ARG A 65 45.66 32.08 -12.02
CA ARG A 65 45.59 31.93 -13.48
C ARG A 65 44.46 31.00 -13.91
N LYS A 66 44.25 29.88 -13.21
CA LYS A 66 43.12 28.98 -13.45
C LYS A 66 41.80 29.70 -13.18
N GLN A 67 41.64 30.35 -12.03
CA GLN A 67 40.45 31.13 -11.68
C GLN A 67 40.17 32.23 -12.72
N LYS A 68 41.21 32.89 -13.23
CA LYS A 68 41.06 33.89 -14.31
C LYS A 68 40.56 33.25 -15.61
N ILE A 69 41.06 32.07 -15.99
CA ILE A 69 40.57 31.33 -17.16
C ILE A 69 39.13 30.85 -16.94
N TYR A 70 38.81 30.30 -15.76
CA TYR A 70 37.45 29.92 -15.38
C TYR A 70 36.49 31.10 -15.52
N LYS A 71 36.86 32.27 -14.97
CA LYS A 71 36.05 33.49 -15.02
C LYS A 71 35.92 34.06 -16.43
N ILE A 72 36.93 33.91 -17.29
CA ILE A 72 36.84 34.31 -18.71
C ILE A 72 35.85 33.41 -19.45
N ILE A 73 35.91 32.08 -19.27
CA ILE A 73 35.01 31.14 -19.94
C ILE A 73 33.58 31.29 -19.42
N ASP A 74 33.41 31.46 -18.11
CA ASP A 74 32.12 31.71 -17.46
C ASP A 74 31.48 33.00 -17.99
N ASN A 75 32.25 34.10 -18.08
CA ASN A 75 31.77 35.35 -18.68
C ASN A 75 31.51 35.27 -20.20
N LEU A 76 32.22 34.39 -20.94
CA LEU A 76 32.06 34.26 -22.39
C LEU A 76 30.84 33.43 -22.79
N PHE A 77 30.49 32.43 -21.99
CA PHE A 77 29.45 31.44 -22.34
C PHE A 77 28.30 31.35 -21.32
N ASN A 78 28.36 32.09 -20.20
CA ASN A 78 27.43 31.92 -19.07
C ASN A 78 27.35 30.44 -18.61
N LEU A 79 28.44 29.68 -18.81
CA LEU A 79 28.51 28.26 -18.50
C LEU A 79 29.23 28.07 -17.17
N ASN A 80 28.46 27.69 -16.14
CA ASN A 80 29.03 27.22 -14.90
C ASN A 80 29.79 25.91 -15.14
N LEU A 81 31.11 25.99 -15.28
CA LEU A 81 31.99 24.86 -15.59
C LEU A 81 31.92 23.74 -14.55
N VAL A 82 31.50 24.03 -13.32
CA VAL A 82 31.28 23.03 -12.27
C VAL A 82 30.04 22.20 -12.58
N ASP A 83 28.93 22.85 -12.95
CA ASP A 83 27.68 22.18 -13.30
C ASP A 83 27.84 21.33 -14.56
N PHE A 84 28.54 21.87 -15.58
CA PHE A 84 28.84 21.12 -16.80
C PHE A 84 29.69 19.88 -16.52
N ARG A 85 30.69 20.00 -15.65
CA ARG A 85 31.51 18.85 -15.25
C ARG A 85 30.68 17.80 -14.50
N ASN A 86 29.83 18.21 -13.56
CA ASN A 86 28.94 17.32 -12.82
C ASN A 86 27.95 16.62 -13.76
N LEU A 87 27.39 17.34 -14.73
CA LEU A 87 26.52 16.79 -15.77
C LEU A 87 27.26 15.71 -16.59
N LEU A 88 28.49 16.01 -17.04
CA LEU A 88 29.28 15.08 -17.83
C LEU A 88 29.69 13.82 -17.03
N GLU A 89 30.09 14.00 -15.76
CA GLU A 89 30.38 12.88 -14.85
C GLU A 89 29.15 11.99 -14.64
N ASN A 90 27.97 12.58 -14.44
CA ASN A 90 26.71 11.85 -14.33
C ASN A 90 26.30 11.16 -15.63
N LEU A 91 26.47 11.81 -16.77
CA LEU A 91 26.18 11.24 -18.09
C LEU A 91 27.06 10.01 -18.35
N ILE A 92 28.37 10.13 -18.17
CA ILE A 92 29.31 9.00 -18.33
C ILE A 92 28.96 7.86 -17.37
N LYS A 93 28.69 8.18 -16.09
CA LYS A 93 28.28 7.21 -15.07
C LYS A 93 27.05 6.42 -15.53
N TRP A 94 25.98 7.11 -15.93
CA TRP A 94 24.72 6.47 -16.30
C TRP A 94 24.76 5.78 -17.66
N THR A 95 25.59 6.24 -18.60
CA THR A 95 25.83 5.49 -19.83
C THR A 95 26.52 4.16 -19.53
N ILE A 96 27.53 4.12 -18.66
CA ILE A 96 28.24 2.87 -18.32
C ILE A 96 27.33 1.92 -17.54
N ILE A 97 26.69 2.42 -16.47
CA ILE A 97 25.80 1.60 -15.63
C ILE A 97 24.59 1.14 -16.43
N GLY A 98 23.95 2.04 -17.19
CA GLY A 98 22.80 1.74 -18.05
C GLY A 98 23.15 0.71 -19.12
N SER A 99 24.33 0.79 -19.74
CA SER A 99 24.78 -0.21 -20.72
C SER A 99 24.93 -1.59 -20.09
N PHE A 100 25.52 -1.65 -18.89
CA PHE A 100 25.68 -2.91 -18.18
C PHE A 100 24.33 -3.53 -17.79
N ILE A 101 23.40 -2.72 -17.27
CA ILE A 101 22.03 -3.15 -16.97
C ILE A 101 21.32 -3.60 -18.25
N GLY A 102 21.47 -2.88 -19.35
CA GLY A 102 20.94 -3.25 -20.67
C GLY A 102 21.45 -4.61 -21.12
N VAL A 103 22.76 -4.90 -20.99
CA VAL A 103 23.33 -6.22 -21.32
C VAL A 103 22.71 -7.33 -20.47
N LEU A 104 22.55 -7.11 -19.16
CA LEU A 104 21.93 -8.10 -18.27
C LEU A 104 20.47 -8.34 -18.64
N SER A 105 19.67 -7.29 -18.79
CA SER A 105 18.26 -7.37 -19.16
C SER A 105 18.06 -8.00 -20.53
N GLY A 106 18.84 -7.58 -21.54
CA GLY A 106 18.77 -8.11 -22.91
C GLY A 106 19.18 -9.59 -22.98
N THR A 107 20.23 -9.99 -22.27
CA THR A 107 20.63 -11.41 -22.20
C THR A 107 19.54 -12.26 -21.57
N ALA A 108 18.96 -11.80 -20.46
CA ALA A 108 17.88 -12.51 -19.79
C ALA A 108 16.62 -12.59 -20.68
N SER A 109 16.24 -11.49 -21.35
CA SER A 109 15.14 -11.46 -22.32
C SER A 109 15.38 -12.40 -23.50
N ALA A 110 16.58 -12.45 -24.07
CA ALA A 110 16.90 -13.37 -25.17
C ALA A 110 16.69 -14.84 -24.78
N ILE A 111 17.28 -15.25 -23.65
CA ILE A 111 17.11 -16.61 -23.11
C ILE A 111 15.63 -16.90 -22.90
N PHE A 112 14.89 -15.95 -22.34
CA PHE A 112 13.47 -16.09 -22.08
C PHE A 112 12.61 -16.22 -23.34
N LEU A 113 12.83 -15.38 -24.35
CA LEU A 113 12.10 -15.47 -25.62
C LEU A 113 12.37 -16.79 -26.36
N ILE A 114 13.64 -17.22 -26.41
CA ILE A 114 14.01 -18.50 -27.00
C ILE A 114 13.34 -19.66 -26.25
N SER A 115 13.32 -19.60 -24.91
CA SER A 115 12.67 -20.61 -24.06
C SER A 115 11.16 -20.67 -24.26
N LEU A 116 10.50 -19.52 -24.44
CA LEU A 116 9.06 -19.46 -24.74
C LEU A 116 8.73 -20.00 -26.13
N GLY A 117 9.58 -19.73 -27.12
CA GLY A 117 9.46 -20.31 -28.47
C GLY A 117 9.58 -21.83 -28.42
N TRP A 118 10.58 -22.35 -27.70
CA TRP A 118 10.74 -23.78 -27.44
C TRP A 118 9.51 -24.37 -26.74
N ALA A 119 9.03 -23.74 -25.67
CA ALA A 119 7.87 -24.22 -24.91
C ALA A 119 6.59 -24.28 -25.77
N THR A 120 6.40 -23.27 -26.62
CA THR A 120 5.27 -23.22 -27.56
C THR A 120 5.36 -24.36 -28.58
N ASN A 121 6.53 -24.56 -29.20
CA ASN A 121 6.73 -25.62 -30.19
C ASN A 121 6.58 -27.02 -29.56
N ALA A 122 7.14 -27.24 -28.38
CA ALA A 122 7.01 -28.50 -27.65
C ALA A 122 5.54 -28.85 -27.34
N ARG A 123 4.74 -27.85 -26.96
CA ARG A 123 3.30 -27.99 -26.72
C ARG A 123 2.50 -28.27 -28.00
N ILE A 124 2.84 -27.62 -29.11
CA ILE A 124 2.18 -27.87 -30.41
C ILE A 124 2.46 -29.29 -30.89
N ILE A 125 3.71 -29.78 -30.74
CA ILE A 125 4.09 -31.15 -31.11
C ILE A 125 3.42 -32.16 -30.16
N ASN A 126 3.28 -31.84 -28.88
CA ASN A 126 2.70 -32.72 -27.87
C ASN A 126 1.51 -32.06 -27.13
N PRO A 127 0.31 -31.96 -27.75
CA PRO A 127 -0.84 -31.30 -27.13
C PRO A 127 -1.28 -31.92 -25.79
N ARG A 128 -0.97 -33.21 -25.57
CA ARG A 128 -1.26 -33.93 -24.32
C ARG A 128 -0.56 -33.33 -23.09
N LEU A 129 0.47 -32.50 -23.28
CA LEU A 129 1.10 -31.76 -22.19
C LEU A 129 0.08 -30.89 -21.43
N ILE A 130 -0.98 -30.40 -22.08
CA ILE A 130 -1.98 -29.54 -21.45
C ILE A 130 -2.66 -30.24 -20.25
N TYR A 131 -2.83 -31.57 -20.30
CA TYR A 131 -3.43 -32.33 -19.19
C TYR A 131 -2.58 -32.32 -17.90
N LEU A 132 -1.29 -32.01 -17.99
CA LEU A 132 -0.40 -31.88 -16.83
C LEU A 132 -0.45 -30.49 -16.20
N LEU A 133 -1.24 -29.55 -16.76
CA LEU A 133 -1.34 -28.18 -16.25
C LEU A 133 -1.70 -28.12 -14.76
N PRO A 134 -2.70 -28.87 -14.23
CA PRO A 134 -3.02 -28.82 -12.80
C PRO A 134 -1.88 -29.32 -11.91
N LEU A 135 -1.15 -30.36 -12.34
CA LEU A 135 0.00 -30.91 -11.60
C LEU A 135 1.13 -29.88 -11.53
N VAL A 136 1.40 -29.20 -12.65
CA VAL A 136 2.41 -28.15 -12.71
C VAL A 136 1.97 -26.93 -11.91
N GLY A 137 0.69 -26.60 -11.92
CA GLY A 137 0.09 -25.60 -11.04
C GLY A 137 0.34 -25.89 -9.57
N LEU A 138 0.22 -27.15 -9.13
CA LEU A 138 0.54 -27.57 -7.77
C LEU A 138 2.02 -27.30 -7.44
N ILE A 139 2.93 -27.65 -8.36
CA ILE A 139 4.38 -27.43 -8.18
C ILE A 139 4.68 -25.93 -8.10
N ILE A 140 4.13 -25.13 -9.02
CA ILE A 140 4.31 -23.67 -9.03
C ILE A 140 3.79 -23.08 -7.72
N GLY A 141 2.56 -23.42 -7.32
CA GLY A 141 1.95 -22.94 -6.08
C GLY A 141 2.77 -23.32 -4.84
N TYR A 142 3.28 -24.56 -4.76
CA TYR A 142 4.12 -25.02 -3.67
C TYR A 142 5.44 -24.27 -3.60
N VAL A 143 6.15 -24.17 -4.74
CA VAL A 143 7.45 -23.50 -4.82
C VAL A 143 7.32 -22.02 -4.47
N TYR A 144 6.31 -21.33 -5.00
CA TYR A 144 6.11 -19.90 -4.73
C TYR A 144 5.75 -19.65 -3.26
N ASN A 145 4.80 -20.41 -2.69
CA ASN A 145 4.42 -20.23 -1.30
C ASN A 145 5.56 -20.54 -0.33
N ARG A 146 6.42 -21.51 -0.65
CA ARG A 146 7.53 -21.89 0.23
C ARG A 146 8.77 -21.01 0.09
N TYR A 147 9.11 -20.58 -1.13
CA TYR A 147 10.43 -20.00 -1.43
C TYR A 147 10.40 -18.56 -1.95
N ALA A 148 9.28 -18.05 -2.50
CA ALA A 148 9.28 -16.71 -3.10
C ALA A 148 9.41 -15.59 -2.06
N GLY A 149 8.70 -15.69 -0.93
CA GLY A 149 8.66 -14.61 0.07
C GLY A 149 8.18 -13.29 -0.56
N ILE A 150 8.88 -12.18 -0.31
CA ILE A 150 8.55 -10.86 -0.88
C ILE A 150 8.55 -10.87 -2.42
N ALA A 151 9.31 -11.77 -3.07
CA ALA A 151 9.32 -11.88 -4.53
C ALA A 151 7.97 -12.28 -5.15
N ALA A 152 7.05 -12.85 -4.35
CA ALA A 152 5.70 -13.20 -4.80
C ALA A 152 4.85 -11.98 -5.22
N LEU A 153 5.23 -10.78 -4.77
CA LEU A 153 4.57 -9.51 -5.15
C LEU A 153 4.84 -9.09 -6.60
N GLY A 154 5.84 -9.68 -7.27
CA GLY A 154 6.09 -9.48 -8.71
C GLY A 154 6.35 -8.02 -9.09
N ASN A 155 5.69 -7.56 -10.16
CA ASN A 155 5.81 -6.18 -10.66
C ASN A 155 5.44 -5.12 -9.62
N ASN A 156 4.48 -5.42 -8.72
CA ASN A 156 4.08 -4.48 -7.68
C ASN A 156 5.22 -4.18 -6.70
N LEU A 157 6.06 -5.18 -6.37
CA LEU A 157 7.27 -4.95 -5.57
C LEU A 157 8.27 -4.05 -6.31
N VAL A 158 8.47 -4.31 -7.61
CA VAL A 158 9.41 -3.55 -8.43
C VAL A 158 9.02 -2.08 -8.47
N ILE A 159 7.74 -1.77 -8.71
CA ILE A 159 7.22 -0.39 -8.75
C ILE A 159 7.23 0.25 -7.35
N GLU A 160 6.92 -0.52 -6.30
CA GLU A 160 6.94 -0.02 -4.92
C GLU A 160 8.35 0.41 -4.48
N GLU A 161 9.37 -0.38 -4.83
CA GLU A 161 10.76 -0.12 -4.41
C GLU A 161 11.42 1.08 -5.11
N ILE A 162 10.87 1.53 -6.24
CA ILE A 162 11.25 2.81 -6.84
C ILE A 162 10.88 3.98 -5.90
N HIS A 163 9.78 3.85 -5.18
CA HIS A 163 9.24 4.91 -4.32
C HIS A 163 9.72 4.78 -2.87
N SER A 164 9.51 3.61 -2.26
CA SER A 164 9.82 3.40 -0.84
C SER A 164 11.32 3.24 -0.58
N ASN A 165 12.02 2.60 -1.52
CA ASN A 165 13.45 2.32 -1.44
C ASN A 165 13.86 1.68 -0.10
N LYS A 166 13.00 0.80 0.42
CA LYS A 166 13.14 0.17 1.74
C LYS A 166 13.75 -1.22 1.64
N ASN A 167 13.19 -2.08 0.81
CA ASN A 167 13.57 -3.49 0.71
C ASN A 167 14.40 -3.77 -0.54
N GLN A 168 15.25 -4.79 -0.49
CA GLN A 168 15.96 -5.26 -1.69
C GLN A 168 15.02 -6.10 -2.55
N ILE A 169 15.01 -5.88 -3.87
CA ILE A 169 14.35 -6.77 -4.83
C ILE A 169 15.18 -8.06 -4.85
N PRO A 170 14.64 -9.21 -4.42
CA PRO A 170 15.44 -10.41 -4.27
C PRO A 170 15.95 -10.90 -5.63
N LEU A 171 17.24 -11.22 -5.74
CA LEU A 171 17.83 -11.77 -6.99
C LEU A 171 17.18 -13.09 -7.41
N LYS A 172 16.64 -13.84 -6.45
CA LYS A 172 15.86 -15.07 -6.68
C LYS A 172 14.55 -14.83 -7.45
N MET A 173 14.07 -13.59 -7.53
CA MET A 173 12.87 -13.26 -8.31
C MET A 173 13.06 -13.64 -9.78
N ALA A 174 14.20 -13.30 -10.39
CA ALA A 174 14.47 -13.55 -11.81
C ALA A 174 14.35 -15.04 -12.21
N PRO A 175 15.07 -16.01 -11.58
CA PRO A 175 14.93 -17.41 -11.95
C PRO A 175 13.56 -18.01 -11.60
N LEU A 176 12.92 -17.56 -10.51
CA LEU A 176 11.60 -18.06 -10.12
C LEU A 176 10.52 -17.67 -11.14
N VAL A 177 10.48 -16.40 -11.54
CA VAL A 177 9.51 -15.91 -12.53
C VAL A 177 9.81 -16.50 -13.91
N TYR A 178 11.08 -16.59 -14.31
CA TYR A 178 11.48 -17.23 -15.57
C TYR A 178 10.99 -18.67 -15.67
N LEU A 179 11.34 -19.52 -14.69
CA LEU A 179 11.00 -20.95 -14.73
C LEU A 179 9.50 -21.17 -14.66
N GLY A 180 8.79 -20.46 -13.77
CA GLY A 180 7.35 -20.66 -13.64
C GLY A 180 6.57 -20.10 -14.82
N THR A 181 7.01 -19.02 -15.49
CA THR A 181 6.36 -18.54 -16.72
C THR A 181 6.57 -19.51 -17.89
N VAL A 182 7.79 -20.04 -18.06
CA VAL A 182 8.08 -21.05 -19.10
C VAL A 182 7.28 -22.32 -18.85
N ALA A 183 7.19 -22.79 -17.60
CA ALA A 183 6.37 -23.94 -17.23
C ALA A 183 4.89 -23.66 -17.50
N THR A 184 4.36 -22.52 -17.06
CA THR A 184 2.96 -22.12 -17.33
C THR A 184 2.67 -22.18 -18.83
N HIS A 185 3.56 -21.66 -19.67
CA HIS A 185 3.40 -21.69 -21.13
C HIS A 185 3.49 -23.09 -21.74
N LEU A 186 4.46 -23.90 -21.32
CA LEU A 186 4.69 -25.26 -21.83
C LEU A 186 3.45 -26.15 -21.63
N PHE A 187 2.80 -26.02 -20.49
CA PHE A 187 1.60 -26.80 -20.14
C PHE A 187 0.29 -26.10 -20.51
N GLY A 188 0.34 -24.95 -21.20
CA GLY A 188 -0.83 -24.33 -21.82
C GLY A 188 -1.55 -23.26 -21.01
N GLY A 189 -1.02 -22.77 -19.89
CA GLY A 189 -1.56 -21.58 -19.24
C GLY A 189 -1.53 -20.37 -20.17
N SER A 190 -2.59 -19.56 -20.16
CA SER A 190 -2.69 -18.32 -20.94
C SER A 190 -2.00 -17.18 -20.20
N ALA A 191 -0.78 -16.85 -20.59
CA ALA A 191 0.00 -15.79 -19.99
C ALA A 191 0.90 -15.09 -21.02
N GLY A 192 1.43 -13.92 -20.67
CA GLY A 192 2.35 -13.11 -21.47
C GLY A 192 3.80 -13.22 -21.01
N ARG A 193 4.67 -12.39 -21.61
CA ARG A 193 6.13 -12.43 -21.43
C ARG A 193 6.73 -11.19 -20.74
N GLU A 194 6.02 -10.07 -20.76
CA GLU A 194 6.57 -8.76 -20.44
C GLU A 194 6.77 -8.55 -18.95
N GLY A 195 5.76 -8.88 -18.14
CA GLY A 195 5.84 -8.76 -16.68
C GLY A 195 6.98 -9.59 -16.12
N THR A 196 7.29 -10.73 -16.76
CA THR A 196 8.46 -11.55 -16.41
C THR A 196 9.76 -10.83 -16.73
N ALA A 197 9.88 -10.20 -17.90
CA ALA A 197 11.09 -9.48 -18.27
C ALA A 197 11.33 -8.21 -17.44
N ILE A 198 10.28 -7.48 -17.07
CA ILE A 198 10.37 -6.36 -16.13
C ILE A 198 10.93 -6.84 -14.79
N GLN A 199 10.40 -7.94 -14.24
CA GLN A 199 10.86 -8.53 -12.98
C GLN A 199 12.31 -9.01 -13.07
N MET A 200 12.69 -9.70 -14.14
CA MET A 200 14.08 -10.12 -14.35
C MET A 200 15.01 -8.92 -14.45
N GLY A 201 14.68 -7.93 -15.28
CA GLY A 201 15.49 -6.73 -15.48
C GLY A 201 15.69 -5.95 -14.19
N ALA A 202 14.63 -5.71 -13.42
CA ALA A 202 14.70 -5.01 -12.13
C ALA A 202 15.45 -5.81 -11.06
N SER A 203 15.22 -7.13 -10.96
CA SER A 203 15.90 -8.01 -10.01
C SER A 203 17.40 -8.12 -10.27
N LEU A 204 17.80 -8.24 -11.54
CA LEU A 204 19.20 -8.25 -11.96
C LEU A 204 19.86 -6.89 -11.72
N ALA A 205 19.17 -5.79 -12.05
CA ALA A 205 19.66 -4.44 -11.81
C ALA A 205 19.90 -4.18 -10.31
N ASP A 206 18.93 -4.51 -9.44
CA ASP A 206 19.07 -4.28 -8.00
C ASP A 206 20.10 -5.23 -7.35
N GLY A 207 20.22 -6.47 -7.85
CA GLY A 207 21.27 -7.39 -7.44
C GLY A 207 22.69 -6.86 -7.70
N PHE A 208 22.88 -6.13 -8.80
CA PHE A 208 24.18 -5.53 -9.15
C PHE A 208 24.59 -4.37 -8.22
N ARG A 209 23.64 -3.76 -7.49
CA ARG A 209 23.91 -2.66 -6.56
C ARG A 209 25.07 -2.95 -5.59
N ARG A 210 25.13 -4.17 -5.03
CA ARG A 210 26.17 -4.56 -4.06
C ARG A 210 27.58 -4.44 -4.65
N LEU A 211 27.73 -4.73 -5.95
CA LEU A 211 29.00 -4.63 -6.67
C LEU A 211 29.34 -3.19 -7.05
N ALA A 212 28.32 -2.36 -7.29
CA ALA A 212 28.48 -0.97 -7.71
C ALA A 212 28.68 0.03 -6.55
N GLY A 213 28.33 -0.33 -5.31
CA GLY A 213 28.51 0.52 -4.13
C GLY A 213 27.70 1.84 -4.19
N LEU A 214 26.51 1.79 -4.79
CA LEU A 214 25.68 2.94 -5.12
C LEU A 214 24.72 3.34 -3.97
N GLY A 215 24.42 4.65 -3.90
CA GLY A 215 23.52 5.24 -2.91
C GLY A 215 22.04 4.93 -3.16
N LYS A 216 21.15 5.46 -2.31
CA LYS A 216 19.69 5.23 -2.40
C LYS A 216 19.09 5.80 -3.69
N GLU A 217 19.39 7.06 -4.03
CA GLU A 217 18.87 7.69 -5.26
C GLU A 217 19.35 6.97 -6.54
N ASP A 218 20.62 6.58 -6.57
CA ASP A 218 21.16 5.80 -7.69
C ASP A 218 20.46 4.45 -7.84
N ARG A 219 20.10 3.78 -6.73
CA ARG A 219 19.36 2.52 -6.80
C ARG A 219 18.01 2.70 -7.49
N ARG A 220 17.27 3.76 -7.17
CA ARG A 220 15.98 4.05 -7.82
C ARG A 220 16.14 4.15 -9.34
N LEU A 221 17.12 4.93 -9.81
CA LEU A 221 17.41 5.08 -11.24
C LEU A 221 17.88 3.78 -11.91
N MET A 222 18.60 2.92 -11.20
CA MET A 222 18.95 1.58 -11.71
C MET A 222 17.75 0.66 -11.87
N ILE A 223 16.81 0.67 -10.91
CA ILE A 223 15.58 -0.14 -11.01
C ILE A 223 14.77 0.33 -12.22
N MET A 224 14.62 1.65 -12.41
CA MET A 224 13.98 2.22 -13.60
C MET A 224 14.67 1.76 -14.89
N ALA A 225 16.01 1.79 -14.92
CA ALA A 225 16.79 1.27 -16.06
C ALA A 225 16.56 -0.22 -16.31
N GLY A 226 16.42 -1.03 -15.25
CA GLY A 226 16.09 -2.45 -15.33
C GLY A 226 14.70 -2.70 -15.93
N ILE A 227 13.70 -1.91 -15.53
CA ILE A 227 12.34 -1.94 -16.09
C ILE A 227 12.37 -1.57 -17.58
N SER A 228 13.01 -0.45 -17.93
CA SER A 228 13.14 0.00 -19.32
C SER A 228 13.89 -1.00 -20.19
N GLY A 229 15.02 -1.52 -19.70
CA GLY A 229 15.80 -2.57 -20.35
C GLY A 229 14.99 -3.84 -20.58
N GLY A 230 14.27 -4.33 -19.57
CA GLY A 230 13.42 -5.51 -19.67
C GLY A 230 12.26 -5.32 -20.67
N PHE A 231 11.58 -4.18 -20.61
CA PHE A 231 10.46 -3.88 -21.50
C PHE A 231 10.90 -3.71 -22.96
N GLY A 232 11.87 -2.81 -23.21
CA GLY A 232 12.36 -2.52 -24.57
C GLY A 232 12.97 -3.74 -25.24
N SER A 233 13.72 -4.55 -24.48
CA SER A 233 14.39 -5.74 -24.99
C SER A 233 13.48 -6.91 -25.33
N VAL A 234 12.27 -7.01 -24.75
CA VAL A 234 11.32 -8.07 -25.10
C VAL A 234 10.55 -7.76 -26.37
N PHE A 235 10.19 -6.51 -26.56
CA PHE A 235 9.36 -6.09 -27.69
C PHE A 235 10.13 -5.64 -28.91
N GLY A 236 11.39 -5.26 -28.75
CA GLY A 236 12.11 -4.55 -29.81
C GLY A 236 11.60 -3.12 -29.96
N THR A 237 11.09 -2.51 -28.88
CA THR A 237 10.54 -1.15 -28.85
C THR A 237 11.31 -0.30 -27.83
N PRO A 238 12.59 0.03 -28.12
CA PRO A 238 13.46 0.66 -27.14
C PRO A 238 13.01 2.07 -26.72
N VAL A 239 12.37 2.85 -27.61
CA VAL A 239 11.86 4.19 -27.25
C VAL A 239 10.64 4.06 -26.33
N ALA A 240 9.74 3.12 -26.60
CA ALA A 240 8.63 2.81 -25.71
C ALA A 240 9.12 2.30 -24.36
N GLY A 241 10.13 1.43 -24.31
CA GLY A 241 10.72 0.94 -23.06
C GLY A 241 11.34 2.05 -22.20
N LEU A 242 11.98 3.03 -22.82
CA LEU A 242 12.45 4.24 -22.16
C LEU A 242 11.30 4.97 -21.46
N VAL A 243 10.24 5.29 -22.21
CA VAL A 243 9.13 6.08 -21.69
C VAL A 243 8.33 5.28 -20.67
N PHE A 244 8.09 4.00 -20.92
CA PHE A 244 7.37 3.10 -20.01
C PHE A 244 8.02 3.06 -18.63
N GLY A 245 9.35 2.91 -18.56
CA GLY A 245 10.05 2.88 -17.28
C GLY A 245 9.94 4.18 -16.48
N MET A 246 9.71 5.33 -17.12
CA MET A 246 9.47 6.62 -16.46
C MET A 246 7.99 6.85 -16.12
N GLU A 247 7.07 6.43 -17.00
CA GLU A 247 5.62 6.68 -16.89
C GLU A 247 4.93 5.70 -15.96
N VAL A 248 5.33 4.42 -15.93
CA VAL A 248 4.66 3.36 -15.17
C VAL A 248 4.71 3.55 -13.65
N GLN A 249 5.53 4.47 -13.13
CA GLN A 249 5.72 4.64 -11.69
C GLN A 249 4.58 5.43 -11.05
N LYS A 250 4.12 6.46 -11.76
CA LYS A 250 3.25 7.49 -11.21
C LYS A 250 2.16 7.86 -12.19
N LEU A 251 0.93 7.85 -11.69
CA LEU A 251 -0.23 8.25 -12.46
C LEU A 251 -0.27 9.78 -12.59
N GLY A 252 -0.32 10.25 -13.83
CA GLY A 252 -0.52 11.66 -14.18
C GLY A 252 0.72 12.55 -14.14
N ARG A 253 1.91 12.02 -13.82
CA ARG A 253 3.18 12.77 -13.89
C ARG A 253 4.36 11.90 -14.32
N VAL A 254 5.09 12.35 -15.35
CA VAL A 254 6.35 11.72 -15.78
C VAL A 254 7.53 12.53 -15.26
N GLN A 255 8.47 11.87 -14.57
CA GLN A 255 9.73 12.47 -14.11
C GLN A 255 10.87 12.07 -15.06
N TYR A 256 11.72 13.04 -15.41
CA TYR A 256 12.81 12.88 -16.39
C TYR A 256 14.18 12.62 -15.74
N ASP A 257 14.24 12.41 -14.43
CA ASP A 257 15.46 12.06 -13.69
C ASP A 257 16.10 10.75 -14.18
N GLY A 258 15.29 9.79 -14.65
CA GLY A 258 15.74 8.53 -15.25
C GLY A 258 16.00 8.53 -16.75
N LEU A 259 15.94 9.68 -17.44
CA LEU A 259 15.99 9.72 -18.90
C LEU A 259 17.22 8.97 -19.49
N ILE A 260 18.42 9.32 -19.05
CA ILE A 260 19.67 8.73 -19.54
C ILE A 260 19.78 7.24 -19.23
N PRO A 261 19.66 6.79 -17.96
CA PRO A 261 19.83 5.36 -17.66
C PRO A 261 18.75 4.48 -18.29
N CYS A 262 17.49 4.93 -18.35
CA CYS A 262 16.42 4.22 -19.04
C CYS A 262 16.65 4.11 -20.54
N LEU A 263 17.11 5.19 -21.18
CA LEU A 263 17.39 5.24 -22.62
C LEU A 263 18.48 4.23 -22.95
N VAL A 264 19.63 4.32 -22.26
CA VAL A 264 20.77 3.46 -22.56
C VAL A 264 20.43 1.99 -22.29
N ALA A 265 19.78 1.69 -21.16
CA ALA A 265 19.43 0.30 -20.83
C ALA A 265 18.42 -0.30 -21.81
N SER A 266 17.41 0.46 -22.25
CA SER A 266 16.41 0.01 -23.22
C SER A 266 17.01 -0.30 -24.58
N PHE A 267 17.80 0.62 -25.14
CA PHE A 267 18.45 0.46 -26.45
C PHE A 267 19.50 -0.66 -26.45
N ILE A 268 20.37 -0.70 -25.42
CA ILE A 268 21.37 -1.76 -25.32
C ILE A 268 20.71 -3.11 -25.06
N GLY A 269 19.65 -3.17 -24.25
CA GLY A 269 18.90 -4.40 -24.00
C GLY A 269 18.31 -4.98 -25.28
N ASP A 270 17.62 -4.16 -26.07
CA ASP A 270 17.08 -4.55 -27.38
C ASP A 270 18.18 -4.99 -28.35
N PHE A 271 19.28 -4.22 -28.45
CA PHE A 271 20.43 -4.61 -29.28
C PHE A 271 20.98 -6.00 -28.88
N VAL A 272 21.18 -6.25 -27.59
CA VAL A 272 21.71 -7.52 -27.08
C VAL A 272 20.73 -8.67 -27.34
N THR A 273 19.42 -8.46 -27.14
CA THR A 273 18.42 -9.49 -27.43
C THR A 273 18.48 -9.95 -28.88
N ARG A 274 18.51 -9.00 -29.82
CA ARG A 274 18.61 -9.30 -31.26
C ARG A 274 19.96 -9.91 -31.62
N ALA A 275 21.05 -9.44 -31.04
CA ALA A 275 22.39 -9.98 -31.28
C ALA A 275 22.52 -11.45 -30.83
N LEU A 276 21.76 -11.88 -29.83
CA LEU A 276 21.70 -13.27 -29.36
C LEU A 276 20.72 -14.15 -30.17
N GLY A 277 20.14 -13.63 -31.25
CA GLY A 277 19.31 -14.40 -32.19
C GLY A 277 17.83 -14.53 -31.79
N ALA A 278 17.37 -13.80 -30.77
CA ALA A 278 15.94 -13.72 -30.48
C ALA A 278 15.24 -12.80 -31.49
N THR A 279 14.14 -13.29 -32.08
CA THR A 279 13.34 -12.54 -33.06
C THR A 279 12.15 -11.86 -32.39
N HIS A 280 11.83 -10.65 -32.83
CA HIS A 280 10.60 -9.96 -32.45
C HIS A 280 9.52 -10.17 -33.50
N SER A 281 8.24 -10.03 -33.11
CA SER A 281 7.13 -10.05 -34.06
C SER A 281 7.19 -8.82 -34.95
N HIS A 282 7.17 -9.01 -36.27
CA HIS A 282 7.03 -7.93 -37.25
C HIS A 282 5.56 -7.79 -37.64
N TYR A 283 5.05 -6.56 -37.60
CA TYR A 283 3.69 -6.23 -38.00
C TYR A 283 3.69 -5.42 -39.30
N PRO A 284 2.66 -5.55 -40.14
CA PRO A 284 2.58 -4.78 -41.37
C PRO A 284 2.45 -3.28 -41.07
N HIS A 285 3.10 -2.46 -41.90
CA HIS A 285 2.82 -1.03 -41.91
C HIS A 285 1.40 -0.79 -42.43
N ILE A 286 0.61 -0.07 -41.64
CA ILE A 286 -0.76 0.28 -42.02
C ILE A 286 -0.70 1.52 -42.90
N SER A 287 -1.28 1.43 -44.09
CA SER A 287 -1.36 2.52 -45.07
C SER A 287 -2.17 3.71 -44.56
N GLN A 288 -1.77 4.92 -44.97
CA GLN A 288 -2.43 6.20 -44.67
C GLN A 288 -3.96 6.14 -44.82
N VAL A 289 -4.65 6.37 -43.70
CA VAL A 289 -6.09 6.67 -43.66
C VAL A 289 -6.25 8.15 -43.35
N SER A 290 -7.14 8.84 -44.07
CA SER A 290 -7.46 10.24 -43.79
C SER A 290 -8.09 10.39 -42.40
N LEU A 291 -7.55 11.32 -41.61
CA LEU A 291 -8.13 11.71 -40.33
C LEU A 291 -9.22 12.74 -40.54
N ASP A 292 -10.44 12.26 -40.71
CA ASP A 292 -11.62 13.10 -40.71
C ASP A 292 -12.20 13.22 -39.29
N ALA A 293 -12.92 14.31 -39.00
CA ALA A 293 -13.52 14.57 -37.69
C ALA A 293 -14.43 13.41 -37.21
N VAL A 294 -15.14 12.77 -38.13
CA VAL A 294 -15.98 11.59 -37.85
C VAL A 294 -15.14 10.41 -37.38
N THR A 295 -14.00 10.17 -38.02
CA THR A 295 -13.07 9.10 -37.65
C THR A 295 -12.46 9.36 -36.27
N MET A 296 -12.12 10.61 -35.94
CA MET A 296 -11.66 10.98 -34.60
C MET A 296 -12.70 10.67 -33.51
N ILE A 297 -13.97 10.99 -33.73
CA ILE A 297 -15.06 10.68 -32.79
C ILE A 297 -15.21 9.17 -32.63
N LYS A 298 -15.20 8.41 -33.73
CA LYS A 298 -15.25 6.95 -33.70
C LYS A 298 -14.10 6.36 -32.88
N LEU A 299 -12.88 6.86 -33.05
CA LEU A 299 -11.70 6.42 -32.29
C LEU A 299 -11.79 6.77 -30.80
N ALA A 300 -12.35 7.94 -30.47
CA ALA A 300 -12.56 8.32 -29.08
C ALA A 300 -13.56 7.38 -28.38
N ILE A 301 -14.68 7.07 -29.05
CA ILE A 301 -15.66 6.08 -28.58
C ILE A 301 -15.02 4.70 -28.43
N MET A 302 -14.23 4.26 -29.42
CA MET A 302 -13.52 2.99 -29.36
C MET A 302 -12.49 2.95 -28.23
N GLY A 303 -11.80 4.06 -27.96
CA GLY A 303 -10.94 4.22 -26.79
C GLY A 303 -11.69 3.98 -25.47
N LEU A 304 -12.92 4.51 -25.33
CA LEU A 304 -13.76 4.21 -24.16
C LEU A 304 -14.07 2.71 -24.05
N VAL A 305 -14.40 2.04 -25.16
CA VAL A 305 -14.68 0.59 -25.20
C VAL A 305 -13.44 -0.22 -24.82
N PHE A 306 -12.25 0.14 -25.32
CA PHE A 306 -10.99 -0.49 -24.93
C PHE A 306 -10.67 -0.26 -23.44
N GLY A 307 -11.02 0.90 -22.89
CA GLY A 307 -10.96 1.17 -21.46
C GLY A 307 -11.89 0.28 -20.64
N LEU A 308 -13.12 0.04 -21.10
CA LEU A 308 -14.05 -0.91 -20.45
C LEU A 308 -13.51 -2.35 -20.49
N ALA A 309 -12.93 -2.78 -21.61
CA ALA A 309 -12.27 -4.09 -21.70
C ALA A 309 -11.09 -4.20 -20.71
N SER A 310 -10.36 -3.10 -20.51
CA SER A 310 -9.29 -3.01 -19.50
C SER A 310 -9.83 -3.22 -18.09
N ILE A 311 -10.92 -2.54 -17.73
CA ILE A 311 -11.60 -2.71 -16.43
C ILE A 311 -12.03 -4.16 -16.24
N MET A 312 -12.71 -4.73 -17.24
CA MET A 312 -13.21 -6.10 -17.18
C MET A 312 -12.08 -7.11 -16.95
N PHE A 313 -10.94 -6.93 -17.62
CA PHE A 313 -9.75 -7.77 -17.44
C PHE A 313 -9.19 -7.67 -16.01
N ILE A 314 -8.98 -6.44 -15.51
CA ILE A 314 -8.42 -6.18 -14.18
C ILE A 314 -9.34 -6.76 -13.09
N GLU A 315 -10.62 -6.43 -13.14
CA GLU A 315 -11.60 -6.84 -12.13
C GLU A 315 -11.79 -8.36 -12.12
N LEU A 316 -11.75 -9.02 -13.29
CA LEU A 316 -11.88 -10.47 -13.34
C LEU A 316 -10.68 -11.20 -12.72
N ILE A 317 -9.45 -10.74 -12.95
CA ILE A 317 -8.25 -11.29 -12.30
C ILE A 317 -8.35 -11.15 -10.78
N HIS A 318 -8.66 -9.94 -10.30
CA HIS A 318 -8.78 -9.65 -8.87
C HIS A 318 -9.94 -10.44 -8.23
N GLY A 319 -11.08 -10.54 -8.92
CA GLY A 319 -12.25 -11.30 -8.50
C GLY A 319 -11.97 -12.80 -8.39
N ILE A 320 -11.29 -13.41 -9.37
CA ILE A 320 -10.92 -14.83 -9.30
C ILE A 320 -9.98 -15.08 -8.12
N LYS A 321 -8.95 -14.23 -7.96
CA LYS A 321 -8.02 -14.31 -6.83
C LYS A 321 -8.75 -14.18 -5.49
N HIS A 322 -9.70 -13.25 -5.39
CA HIS A 322 -10.51 -13.02 -4.20
C HIS A 322 -11.39 -14.23 -3.87
N VAL A 323 -12.14 -14.75 -4.83
CA VAL A 323 -12.99 -15.94 -4.64
C VAL A 323 -12.16 -17.15 -4.21
N LEU A 324 -10.98 -17.37 -4.82
CA LEU A 324 -10.10 -18.48 -4.43
C LEU A 324 -9.54 -18.30 -3.01
N ASN A 325 -9.16 -17.08 -2.62
CA ASN A 325 -8.73 -16.79 -1.24
C ASN A 325 -9.86 -17.06 -0.22
N LEU A 326 -11.11 -16.70 -0.54
CA LEU A 326 -12.26 -16.95 0.33
C LEU A 326 -12.62 -18.44 0.44
N ARG A 327 -12.53 -19.18 -0.67
CA ARG A 327 -12.99 -20.57 -0.75
C ARG A 327 -11.91 -21.59 -0.37
N LEU A 328 -10.64 -21.26 -0.57
CA LEU A 328 -9.52 -22.20 -0.41
C LEU A 328 -8.41 -21.58 0.46
N LYS A 329 -8.31 -22.07 1.70
CA LYS A 329 -7.26 -21.67 2.64
C LYS A 329 -5.85 -22.01 2.15
N TRP A 330 -5.70 -23.12 1.43
CA TRP A 330 -4.39 -23.59 0.94
C TRP A 330 -4.06 -22.94 -0.41
N LYS A 331 -3.32 -21.82 -0.38
CA LYS A 331 -2.88 -21.06 -1.57
C LYS A 331 -2.17 -21.91 -2.63
N THR A 332 -1.51 -22.99 -2.21
CA THR A 332 -0.82 -23.93 -3.11
C THR A 332 -1.79 -24.63 -4.07
N LEU A 333 -3.07 -24.75 -3.71
CA LEU A 333 -4.10 -25.37 -4.54
C LEU A 333 -4.77 -24.39 -5.52
N HIS A 334 -4.55 -23.08 -5.39
CA HIS A 334 -5.19 -22.10 -6.28
C HIS A 334 -4.88 -22.39 -7.76
N PRO A 335 -3.61 -22.61 -8.17
CA PRO A 335 -3.31 -22.89 -9.58
C PRO A 335 -3.83 -24.26 -10.03
N VAL A 336 -4.02 -25.21 -9.11
CA VAL A 336 -4.63 -26.51 -9.44
C VAL A 336 -6.07 -26.32 -9.90
N VAL A 337 -6.86 -25.54 -9.16
CA VAL A 337 -8.24 -25.20 -9.52
C VAL A 337 -8.29 -24.40 -10.81
N GLY A 338 -7.39 -23.44 -10.99
CA GLY A 338 -7.27 -22.71 -12.26
C GLY A 338 -6.96 -23.64 -13.44
N GLY A 339 -6.02 -24.58 -13.27
CA GLY A 339 -5.63 -25.54 -14.29
C GLY A 339 -6.76 -26.49 -14.67
N LEU A 340 -7.50 -27.02 -13.70
CA LEU A 340 -8.69 -27.84 -13.94
C LEU A 340 -9.77 -27.06 -14.67
N THR A 341 -9.98 -25.79 -14.30
CA THR A 341 -10.96 -24.91 -14.95
C THR A 341 -10.57 -24.64 -16.40
N LEU A 342 -9.29 -24.39 -16.68
CA LEU A 342 -8.77 -24.23 -18.04
C LEU A 342 -8.95 -25.50 -18.87
N LEU A 343 -8.73 -26.69 -18.30
CA LEU A 343 -9.00 -27.95 -18.99
C LEU A 343 -10.46 -28.12 -19.36
N ILE A 344 -11.38 -27.74 -18.47
CA ILE A 344 -12.82 -27.72 -18.77
C ILE A 344 -13.12 -26.74 -19.91
N LEU A 345 -12.53 -25.55 -19.90
CA LEU A 345 -12.72 -24.56 -20.96
C LEU A 345 -12.17 -25.03 -22.31
N VAL A 346 -11.01 -25.69 -22.34
CA VAL A 346 -10.44 -26.30 -23.56
C VAL A 346 -11.33 -27.42 -24.07
N TYR A 347 -12.02 -28.16 -23.18
CA TYR A 347 -12.99 -29.18 -23.58
C TYR A 347 -14.27 -28.55 -24.17
N LEU A 348 -14.78 -27.46 -23.57
CA LEU A 348 -15.97 -26.76 -24.04
C LEU A 348 -15.74 -25.99 -25.34
N PHE A 349 -14.57 -25.36 -25.49
CA PHE A 349 -14.12 -24.66 -26.69
C PHE A 349 -12.90 -25.41 -27.22
N PRO A 350 -13.07 -26.40 -28.13
CA PRO A 350 -12.01 -27.32 -28.57
C PRO A 350 -10.98 -26.62 -29.47
N THR A 351 -10.25 -25.67 -28.89
CA THR A 351 -9.22 -24.86 -29.53
C THR A 351 -8.08 -24.58 -28.55
N ILE A 352 -6.87 -24.60 -29.08
CA ILE A 352 -5.65 -24.27 -28.34
C ILE A 352 -5.20 -22.82 -28.55
N GLU A 353 -5.93 -22.05 -29.37
CA GLU A 353 -5.55 -20.70 -29.78
C GLU A 353 -5.52 -19.70 -28.62
N TYR A 354 -6.29 -19.93 -27.56
CA TYR A 354 -6.35 -19.08 -26.37
C TYR A 354 -5.24 -19.38 -25.33
N LEU A 355 -4.50 -20.47 -25.50
CA LEU A 355 -3.48 -20.95 -24.57
C LEU A 355 -2.07 -20.43 -24.93
N GLY A 356 -1.21 -20.22 -23.93
CA GLY A 356 0.09 -19.59 -24.11
C GLY A 356 -0.03 -18.11 -24.53
N LEU A 357 0.88 -17.66 -25.40
CA LEU A 357 0.96 -16.26 -25.83
C LEU A 357 -0.19 -15.82 -26.76
N SER A 358 -0.76 -16.74 -27.54
CA SER A 358 -1.78 -16.46 -28.57
C SER A 358 -1.38 -15.46 -29.66
N LEU A 359 -0.08 -15.35 -29.97
CA LEU A 359 0.41 -14.48 -31.07
C LEU A 359 -0.27 -14.74 -32.43
N PRO A 360 -0.60 -15.99 -32.82
CA PRO A 360 -1.30 -16.23 -34.09
C PRO A 360 -2.64 -15.50 -34.21
N LEU A 361 -3.35 -15.24 -33.11
CA LEU A 361 -4.60 -14.46 -33.15
C LEU A 361 -4.34 -13.00 -33.54
N ILE A 362 -3.23 -12.41 -33.10
CA ILE A 362 -2.83 -11.06 -33.53
C ILE A 362 -2.51 -11.10 -35.02
N THR A 363 -1.71 -12.07 -35.47
CA THR A 363 -1.37 -12.21 -36.90
C THR A 363 -2.63 -12.31 -37.77
N LYS A 364 -3.63 -13.13 -37.38
CA LYS A 364 -4.90 -13.25 -38.10
C LYS A 364 -5.70 -11.95 -38.21
N THR A 365 -5.63 -11.11 -37.18
CA THR A 365 -6.28 -9.78 -37.22
C THR A 365 -5.50 -8.77 -38.06
N MET A 366 -4.18 -8.96 -38.19
CA MET A 366 -3.29 -8.03 -38.91
C MET A 366 -3.19 -8.34 -40.40
N ASP A 367 -3.32 -9.61 -40.79
CA ASP A 367 -3.30 -10.07 -42.18
C ASP A 367 -4.70 -10.06 -42.84
N GLY A 368 -5.75 -9.78 -42.07
CA GLY A 368 -7.14 -9.74 -42.53
C GLY A 368 -7.81 -11.11 -42.70
N SER A 369 -7.17 -12.21 -42.30
CA SER A 369 -7.79 -13.55 -42.30
C SER A 369 -8.95 -13.66 -41.31
N GLY A 370 -8.94 -12.83 -40.28
CA GLY A 370 -10.04 -12.60 -39.36
C GLY A 370 -10.11 -13.59 -38.19
N VAL A 371 -10.88 -13.18 -37.19
CA VAL A 371 -11.14 -13.93 -35.97
C VAL A 371 -12.61 -13.81 -35.60
N GLU A 372 -13.11 -14.78 -34.84
CA GLU A 372 -14.49 -14.75 -34.33
C GLU A 372 -14.72 -13.55 -33.40
N TRP A 373 -15.91 -12.94 -33.44
CA TRP A 373 -16.21 -11.71 -32.71
C TRP A 373 -16.08 -11.84 -31.18
N TYR A 374 -16.22 -13.05 -30.64
CA TYR A 374 -16.11 -13.35 -29.20
C TYR A 374 -14.70 -13.73 -28.74
N THR A 375 -13.71 -13.76 -29.65
CA THR A 375 -12.31 -14.17 -29.38
C THR A 375 -11.70 -13.37 -28.23
N PHE A 376 -11.96 -12.07 -28.15
CA PHE A 376 -11.44 -11.21 -27.09
C PHE A 376 -11.99 -11.59 -25.71
N LEU A 377 -13.27 -11.97 -25.60
CA LEU A 377 -13.91 -12.38 -24.36
C LEU A 377 -13.31 -13.69 -23.84
N LEU A 378 -13.16 -14.67 -24.72
CA LEU A 378 -12.52 -15.94 -24.35
C LEU A 378 -11.08 -15.70 -23.92
N LYS A 379 -10.32 -14.83 -24.60
CA LYS A 379 -8.95 -14.52 -24.19
C LYS A 379 -8.90 -13.84 -22.81
N ILE A 380 -9.84 -12.95 -22.48
CA ILE A 380 -9.97 -12.37 -21.14
C ILE A 380 -10.20 -13.49 -20.10
N ILE A 381 -11.16 -14.38 -20.33
CA ILE A 381 -11.51 -15.46 -19.40
C ILE A 381 -10.33 -16.41 -19.16
N PHE A 382 -9.70 -16.92 -20.24
CA PHE A 382 -8.59 -17.86 -20.14
C PHE A 382 -7.39 -17.24 -19.40
N THR A 383 -7.07 -15.98 -19.69
CA THR A 383 -5.96 -15.29 -19.04
C THR A 383 -6.28 -14.96 -17.59
N ALA A 384 -7.50 -14.50 -17.30
CA ALA A 384 -7.90 -14.15 -15.95
C ALA A 384 -7.92 -15.37 -15.02
N ILE A 385 -8.38 -16.52 -15.50
CA ILE A 385 -8.30 -17.78 -14.76
C ILE A 385 -6.85 -18.20 -14.55
N THR A 386 -6.01 -18.11 -15.59
CA THR A 386 -4.59 -18.47 -15.48
C THR A 386 -3.89 -17.62 -14.41
N LEU A 387 -3.93 -16.30 -14.53
CA LEU A 387 -3.18 -15.40 -13.65
C LEU A 387 -3.86 -15.21 -12.29
N GLY A 388 -5.19 -15.10 -12.26
CA GLY A 388 -5.97 -14.96 -11.03
C GLY A 388 -5.91 -16.19 -10.12
N SER A 389 -5.64 -17.38 -10.67
CA SER A 389 -5.41 -18.60 -9.90
C SER A 389 -3.97 -18.78 -9.41
N GLY A 390 -3.03 -17.92 -9.82
CA GLY A 390 -1.65 -17.93 -9.33
C GLY A 390 -0.63 -18.65 -10.22
N TYR A 391 -0.95 -18.95 -11.49
CA TYR A 391 0.11 -19.23 -12.46
C TYR A 391 0.96 -17.98 -12.71
N LEU A 392 2.20 -18.19 -13.12
CA LEU A 392 3.13 -17.09 -13.37
C LEU A 392 3.14 -16.69 -14.84
N GLY A 393 3.24 -15.39 -15.08
CA GLY A 393 3.51 -14.83 -16.39
C GLY A 393 3.22 -13.35 -16.45
N GLY A 394 3.43 -12.76 -17.62
CA GLY A 394 3.07 -11.38 -17.90
C GLY A 394 1.59 -11.21 -18.23
N GLU A 395 1.07 -10.01 -18.04
CA GLU A 395 -0.31 -9.66 -18.41
C GLU A 395 -0.40 -8.97 -19.78
N VAL A 396 0.71 -8.41 -20.26
CA VAL A 396 0.73 -7.48 -21.40
C VAL A 396 0.46 -8.16 -22.74
N THR A 397 1.11 -9.28 -23.08
CA THR A 397 0.81 -9.97 -24.35
C THR A 397 -0.68 -10.34 -24.46
N PRO A 398 -1.33 -10.93 -23.44
CA PRO A 398 -2.77 -11.13 -23.46
C PRO A 398 -3.58 -9.86 -23.73
N LEU A 399 -3.23 -8.73 -23.10
CA LEU A 399 -3.90 -7.45 -23.33
C LEU A 399 -3.80 -6.99 -24.79
N PHE A 400 -2.67 -7.24 -25.44
CA PHE A 400 -2.52 -6.98 -26.87
C PHE A 400 -3.41 -7.87 -27.74
N VAL A 401 -3.49 -9.17 -27.41
CA VAL A 401 -4.39 -10.10 -28.12
C VAL A 401 -5.85 -9.66 -27.94
N ILE A 402 -6.24 -9.32 -26.71
CA ILE A 402 -7.59 -8.85 -26.38
C ILE A 402 -7.91 -7.58 -27.15
N GLY A 403 -7.01 -6.60 -27.12
CA GLY A 403 -7.17 -5.33 -27.83
C GLY A 403 -7.23 -5.50 -29.36
N SER A 404 -6.33 -6.30 -29.92
CA SER A 404 -6.28 -6.57 -31.36
C SER A 404 -7.54 -7.26 -31.87
N THR A 405 -7.99 -8.30 -31.15
CA THR A 405 -9.18 -9.07 -31.53
C THR A 405 -10.48 -8.30 -31.31
N LEU A 406 -10.59 -7.50 -30.23
CA LEU A 406 -11.71 -6.59 -30.00
C LEU A 406 -11.77 -5.49 -31.06
N GLY A 407 -10.62 -4.88 -31.37
CA GLY A 407 -10.51 -3.86 -32.39
C GLY A 407 -10.91 -4.38 -33.78
N TYR A 408 -10.41 -5.55 -34.17
CA TYR A 408 -10.79 -6.20 -35.41
C TYR A 408 -12.30 -6.48 -35.49
N ALA A 409 -12.87 -7.07 -34.43
CA ALA A 409 -14.30 -7.42 -34.38
C ALA A 409 -15.22 -6.20 -34.52
N LEU A 410 -14.82 -5.05 -33.97
CA LEU A 410 -15.62 -3.82 -34.01
C LEU A 410 -15.28 -2.90 -35.19
N GLY A 411 -14.13 -3.07 -35.84
CA GLY A 411 -13.69 -2.20 -36.94
C GLY A 411 -14.72 -2.09 -38.07
N GLY A 412 -15.16 -3.24 -38.59
CA GLY A 412 -16.17 -3.29 -39.65
C GLY A 412 -17.51 -2.65 -39.26
N ILE A 413 -17.92 -2.81 -38.00
CA ILE A 413 -19.18 -2.22 -37.47
C ILE A 413 -19.08 -0.69 -37.42
N PHE A 414 -17.93 -0.15 -37.03
CA PHE A 414 -17.69 1.29 -36.97
C PHE A 414 -17.32 1.89 -38.33
N GLY A 415 -17.25 1.08 -39.39
CA GLY A 415 -16.83 1.52 -40.73
C GLY A 415 -15.41 2.08 -40.73
N VAL A 416 -14.53 1.49 -39.93
CA VAL A 416 -13.08 1.74 -39.93
C VAL A 416 -12.39 0.46 -40.36
N ASP A 417 -11.29 0.57 -41.09
CA ASP A 417 -10.51 -0.60 -41.51
C ASP A 417 -10.23 -1.53 -40.30
N PRO A 418 -10.63 -2.81 -40.35
CA PRO A 418 -10.48 -3.73 -39.22
C PRO A 418 -9.04 -3.91 -38.75
N THR A 419 -8.07 -3.87 -39.68
CA THR A 419 -6.63 -4.02 -39.37
C THR A 419 -6.09 -2.78 -38.66
N LEU A 420 -6.50 -1.59 -39.10
CA LEU A 420 -6.23 -0.33 -38.38
C LEU A 420 -6.82 -0.37 -36.97
N MET A 421 -8.10 -0.76 -36.83
CA MET A 421 -8.76 -0.81 -35.53
C MET A 421 -8.14 -1.88 -34.62
N ALA A 422 -7.69 -3.01 -35.16
CA ALA A 422 -6.93 -4.03 -34.43
C ALA A 422 -5.63 -3.44 -33.87
N SER A 423 -4.88 -2.69 -34.67
CA SER A 423 -3.62 -2.05 -34.25
C SER A 423 -3.83 -0.96 -33.21
N VAL A 424 -4.91 -0.18 -33.33
CA VAL A 424 -5.31 0.79 -32.30
C VAL A 424 -5.70 0.07 -31.00
N GLY A 425 -6.55 -0.96 -31.09
CA GLY A 425 -6.98 -1.74 -29.93
C GLY A 425 -5.83 -2.44 -29.21
N PHE A 426 -4.86 -2.98 -29.95
CA PHE A 426 -3.64 -3.62 -29.44
C PHE A 426 -2.96 -2.77 -28.36
N VAL A 427 -2.77 -1.47 -28.61
CA VAL A 427 -2.09 -0.57 -27.66
C VAL A 427 -3.05 0.08 -26.66
N SER A 428 -4.29 0.38 -27.06
CA SER A 428 -5.24 1.11 -26.22
C SER A 428 -5.71 0.32 -25.00
N VAL A 429 -5.96 -0.98 -25.14
CA VAL A 429 -6.33 -1.83 -23.99
C VAL A 429 -5.17 -1.91 -22.98
N PHE A 430 -3.93 -2.01 -23.46
CA PHE A 430 -2.78 -1.97 -22.55
C PHE A 430 -2.62 -0.60 -21.89
N ALA A 431 -2.78 0.51 -22.63
CA ALA A 431 -2.73 1.87 -22.08
C ALA A 431 -3.74 2.08 -20.94
N GLY A 432 -4.96 1.56 -21.09
CA GLY A 432 -5.98 1.57 -20.04
C GLY A 432 -5.59 0.71 -18.83
N CYS A 433 -4.98 -0.45 -19.05
CA CYS A 433 -4.58 -1.34 -17.96
C CYS A 433 -3.34 -0.88 -17.18
N SER A 434 -2.35 -0.30 -17.84
CA SER A 434 -1.06 0.07 -17.26
C SER A 434 -0.97 1.51 -16.78
N ASN A 435 -1.96 2.35 -17.15
CA ASN A 435 -1.91 3.80 -16.97
C ASN A 435 -0.72 4.48 -17.66
N THR A 436 -0.27 3.94 -18.80
CA THR A 436 0.88 4.49 -19.56
C THR A 436 0.51 4.87 -21.01
N PRO A 437 -0.41 5.83 -21.23
CA PRO A 437 -0.86 6.17 -22.58
C PRO A 437 0.26 6.72 -23.48
N LEU A 438 1.27 7.40 -22.94
CA LEU A 438 2.37 7.95 -23.75
C LEU A 438 3.28 6.82 -24.26
N ALA A 439 3.70 5.92 -23.38
CA ALA A 439 4.52 4.77 -23.74
C ALA A 439 3.82 3.86 -24.74
N CYS A 440 2.52 3.61 -24.57
CA CYS A 440 1.73 2.79 -25.49
C CYS A 440 1.58 3.44 -26.87
N SER A 441 1.42 4.76 -26.93
CA SER A 441 1.35 5.49 -28.20
C SER A 441 2.67 5.40 -28.98
N ILE A 442 3.80 5.59 -28.28
CA ILE A 442 5.15 5.45 -28.87
C ILE A 442 5.41 4.02 -29.31
N MET A 443 4.99 3.04 -28.52
CA MET A 443 5.11 1.62 -28.87
C MET A 443 4.38 1.30 -30.17
N ALA A 444 3.19 1.88 -30.37
CA ALA A 444 2.45 1.69 -31.61
C ALA A 444 3.22 2.24 -32.83
N VAL A 445 3.89 3.39 -32.67
CA VAL A 445 4.71 3.99 -33.72
C VAL A 445 5.92 3.11 -34.06
N GLU A 446 6.59 2.54 -33.06
CA GLU A 446 7.72 1.63 -33.28
C GLU A 446 7.29 0.30 -33.94
N LEU A 447 6.08 -0.19 -33.65
CA LEU A 447 5.60 -1.48 -34.16
C LEU A 447 4.89 -1.41 -35.52
N PHE A 448 4.07 -0.37 -35.73
CA PHE A 448 3.18 -0.27 -36.90
C PHE A 448 3.55 0.91 -37.82
N GLY A 449 4.39 1.83 -37.38
CA GLY A 449 4.83 3.01 -38.14
C GLY A 449 4.16 4.32 -37.72
N GLY A 450 4.72 5.44 -38.17
CA GLY A 450 4.31 6.79 -37.74
C GLY A 450 2.94 7.26 -38.26
N GLU A 451 2.36 6.59 -39.25
CA GLU A 451 1.11 7.02 -39.90
C GLU A 451 -0.11 6.89 -38.97
N ILE A 452 -0.08 5.94 -38.03
CA ILE A 452 -1.20 5.70 -37.11
C ILE A 452 -1.14 6.57 -35.83
N THR A 453 -0.12 7.42 -35.69
CA THR A 453 0.20 8.16 -34.44
C THR A 453 -1.01 8.88 -33.86
N SER A 454 -1.72 9.67 -34.67
CA SER A 454 -2.88 10.43 -34.19
C SER A 454 -4.04 9.52 -33.77
N PHE A 455 -4.22 8.37 -34.44
CA PHE A 455 -5.29 7.43 -34.12
C PHE A 455 -5.06 6.78 -32.75
N VAL A 456 -3.83 6.32 -32.51
CA VAL A 456 -3.47 5.63 -31.27
C VAL A 456 -3.41 6.58 -30.08
N ILE A 457 -2.95 7.83 -30.25
CA ILE A 457 -2.92 8.81 -29.16
C ILE A 457 -4.35 9.07 -28.67
N ILE A 458 -5.29 9.38 -29.57
CA ILE A 458 -6.69 9.62 -29.18
C ILE A 458 -7.24 8.41 -28.43
N SER A 459 -7.09 7.22 -28.99
CA SER A 459 -7.67 6.01 -28.40
C SER A 459 -7.00 5.60 -27.07
N CYS A 460 -5.67 5.68 -26.96
CA CYS A 460 -4.93 5.36 -25.74
C CYS A 460 -5.29 6.30 -24.59
N TYR A 461 -5.38 7.61 -24.85
CA TYR A 461 -5.78 8.57 -23.82
C TYR A 461 -7.24 8.39 -23.41
N MET A 462 -8.14 8.07 -24.35
CA MET A 462 -9.53 7.77 -24.00
C MET A 462 -9.67 6.47 -23.20
N ALA A 463 -8.91 5.42 -23.53
CA ALA A 463 -8.86 4.18 -22.75
C ALA A 463 -8.25 4.41 -21.35
N TYR A 464 -7.20 5.23 -21.27
CA TYR A 464 -6.62 5.69 -20.01
C TYR A 464 -7.67 6.43 -19.18
N LEU A 465 -8.44 7.37 -19.71
CA LEU A 465 -9.48 8.05 -18.92
C LEU A 465 -10.61 7.10 -18.50
N ALA A 466 -11.09 6.26 -19.42
CA ALA A 466 -12.20 5.33 -19.19
C ALA A 466 -11.89 4.26 -18.13
N SER A 467 -10.65 3.78 -18.06
CA SER A 467 -10.23 2.79 -17.04
C SER A 467 -10.32 3.30 -15.60
N GLY A 468 -10.41 4.62 -15.39
CA GLY A 468 -10.43 5.22 -14.06
C GLY A 468 -9.15 4.95 -13.27
N HIS A 469 -9.20 4.96 -11.94
CA HIS A 469 -8.05 4.62 -11.09
C HIS A 469 -7.94 3.11 -10.88
N ARG A 470 -7.92 2.33 -11.97
CA ARG A 470 -7.65 0.89 -11.97
C ARG A 470 -6.33 0.64 -12.67
N SER A 471 -5.63 -0.41 -12.27
CA SER A 471 -4.37 -0.79 -12.88
C SER A 471 -4.07 -2.25 -12.65
N ILE A 472 -3.32 -2.86 -13.56
CA ILE A 472 -2.62 -4.12 -13.30
C ILE A 472 -1.44 -3.92 -12.33
N TYR A 473 -1.04 -2.66 -12.10
CA TYR A 473 0.03 -2.25 -11.19
C TYR A 473 -0.55 -1.47 -9.99
N GLY A 474 -1.01 -2.18 -8.96
CA GLY A 474 -1.67 -1.57 -7.80
C GLY A 474 -0.79 -0.65 -6.94
N THR A 475 0.54 -0.79 -7.00
CA THR A 475 1.49 0.02 -6.22
C THR A 475 1.93 1.32 -6.93
N GLN A 476 1.37 1.61 -8.10
CA GLN A 476 1.53 2.91 -8.75
C GLN A 476 1.06 4.04 -7.84
N ARG A 477 1.82 5.12 -7.75
CA ARG A 477 1.46 6.30 -6.94
C ARG A 477 0.55 7.23 -7.73
N VAL A 478 -0.55 7.66 -7.13
CA VAL A 478 -1.46 8.64 -7.73
C VAL A 478 -0.92 10.04 -7.39
N GLU A 479 -0.37 10.74 -8.39
CA GLU A 479 0.14 12.10 -8.19
C GLU A 479 -0.84 13.15 -8.73
N VAL A 480 -1.43 12.90 -9.91
CA VAL A 480 -2.52 13.71 -10.46
C VAL A 480 -3.69 12.80 -10.78
N PRO A 481 -4.85 12.94 -10.09
CA PRO A 481 -6.01 12.09 -10.37
C PRO A 481 -6.58 12.37 -11.76
N LYS A 482 -7.17 11.34 -12.38
CA LYS A 482 -7.81 11.47 -13.71
C LYS A 482 -9.09 12.32 -13.69
N VAL A 483 -9.72 12.42 -12.51
CA VAL A 483 -10.98 13.15 -12.32
C VAL A 483 -10.67 14.39 -11.48
N PRO A 484 -11.02 15.61 -11.96
CA PRO A 484 -10.91 16.80 -11.14
C PRO A 484 -11.80 16.65 -9.89
N TYR A 485 -11.44 17.27 -8.77
CA TYR A 485 -12.16 17.23 -7.48
C TYR A 485 -12.01 15.97 -6.62
N VAL A 486 -11.22 14.99 -7.04
CA VAL A 486 -10.84 13.85 -6.21
C VAL A 486 -9.62 14.20 -5.35
N GLU A 487 -9.76 14.16 -4.03
CA GLU A 487 -8.63 14.30 -3.12
C GLU A 487 -7.82 13.00 -3.05
N VAL A 488 -6.51 13.09 -3.28
CA VAL A 488 -5.55 11.99 -3.23
C VAL A 488 -4.55 12.28 -2.12
N GLY A 489 -4.26 11.28 -1.29
CA GLY A 489 -3.28 11.39 -0.21
C GLY A 489 -1.85 11.56 -0.74
N PRO A 490 -0.92 12.14 0.05
CA PRO A 490 0.47 12.30 -0.36
C PRO A 490 1.11 10.92 -0.55
N ASN A 491 1.61 10.65 -1.77
CA ASN A 491 2.14 9.34 -2.17
C ASN A 491 1.15 8.18 -1.94
N GLU A 492 -0.16 8.40 -2.08
CA GLU A 492 -1.15 7.30 -2.02
C GLU A 492 -0.96 6.36 -3.23
N SER A 493 -0.89 5.05 -2.98
CA SER A 493 -0.89 4.05 -4.05
C SER A 493 -2.30 3.84 -4.61
N LEU A 494 -2.38 3.35 -5.84
CA LEU A 494 -3.64 2.98 -6.49
C LEU A 494 -4.45 1.99 -5.65
N MET A 495 -3.79 1.02 -5.01
CA MET A 495 -4.44 0.05 -4.15
C MET A 495 -5.04 0.69 -2.89
N GLU A 496 -4.29 1.57 -2.21
CA GLU A 496 -4.79 2.34 -1.05
C GLU A 496 -5.96 3.24 -1.44
N TYR A 497 -5.88 3.88 -2.61
CA TYR A 497 -6.94 4.72 -3.15
C TYR A 497 -8.22 3.93 -3.41
N ILE A 498 -8.12 2.76 -4.06
CA ILE A 498 -9.27 1.90 -4.35
C ILE A 498 -9.92 1.40 -3.05
N GLU A 499 -9.11 0.99 -2.07
CA GLU A 499 -9.61 0.56 -0.74
C GLU A 499 -10.34 1.69 -0.02
N ARG A 500 -9.83 2.92 -0.10
CA ARG A 500 -10.49 4.09 0.51
C ARG A 500 -11.82 4.43 -0.15
N MET A 501 -11.93 4.25 -1.47
CA MET A 501 -13.09 4.69 -2.23
C MET A 501 -14.23 3.67 -2.30
N ASP A 502 -13.99 2.39 -2.01
CA ASP A 502 -15.00 1.32 -2.15
C ASP A 502 -15.69 1.31 -3.54
N THR A 503 -14.94 1.67 -4.59
CA THR A 503 -15.46 1.91 -5.95
C THR A 503 -15.32 0.71 -6.90
N GLY A 504 -15.04 -0.48 -6.36
CA GLY A 504 -15.04 -1.74 -7.11
C GLY A 504 -16.46 -2.23 -7.40
N TRP A 505 -16.64 -3.05 -8.46
CA TRP A 505 -17.87 -3.84 -8.62
C TRP A 505 -17.90 -5.03 -7.62
N LEU A 506 -16.73 -5.34 -7.04
CA LEU A 506 -16.55 -6.15 -5.84
C LEU A 506 -16.41 -5.21 -4.63
N PRO A 507 -17.02 -5.54 -3.47
CA PRO A 507 -16.92 -4.72 -2.26
C PRO A 507 -15.46 -4.52 -1.84
N ALA A 508 -15.13 -3.35 -1.26
CA ALA A 508 -13.82 -3.01 -0.72
C ALA A 508 -13.27 -4.17 0.10
N ILE A 509 -12.05 -4.57 -0.24
CA ILE A 509 -11.32 -5.62 0.45
C ILE A 509 -10.85 -5.04 1.79
N PRO A 510 -11.33 -5.53 2.94
CA PRO A 510 -10.74 -5.18 4.22
C PRO A 510 -9.40 -5.93 4.33
N GLY A 511 -8.30 -5.20 4.51
CA GLY A 511 -7.06 -5.78 5.03
C GLY A 511 -5.85 -5.85 4.10
N LEU A 512 -5.45 -4.74 3.44
CA LEU A 512 -4.04 -4.64 3.03
C LEU A 512 -3.11 -4.46 4.22
N LYS A 513 -2.14 -5.37 4.27
CA LYS A 513 -1.04 -5.44 5.22
C LYS A 513 -0.28 -4.12 5.29
N GLY A 514 -0.35 -3.52 6.46
CA GLY A 514 0.45 -2.39 6.90
C GLY A 514 0.31 -2.31 8.42
N ASP A 515 1.38 -1.93 9.08
CA ASP A 515 1.39 -1.61 10.51
C ASP A 515 0.20 -0.70 10.83
N ILE A 516 -0.66 -1.17 11.74
CA ILE A 516 -1.96 -0.57 12.06
C ILE A 516 -1.74 0.82 12.64
N SER A 517 -0.63 1.03 13.34
CA SER A 517 -0.25 2.33 13.89
C SER A 517 -0.03 3.38 12.80
N ASN A 518 0.40 2.96 11.59
CA ASN A 518 0.76 3.85 10.50
C ASN A 518 -0.40 4.24 9.56
N ARG A 519 -1.60 3.71 9.80
CA ARG A 519 -2.80 4.11 9.05
C ARG A 519 -3.29 5.49 9.48
N PHE A 520 -3.94 6.21 8.56
CA PHE A 520 -4.52 7.52 8.86
C PHE A 520 -5.84 7.40 9.63
N ILE A 521 -6.08 8.33 10.56
CA ILE A 521 -7.33 8.44 11.33
C ILE A 521 -8.56 8.54 10.43
N SER A 522 -8.43 9.22 9.28
CA SER A 522 -9.50 9.38 8.31
C SER A 522 -10.04 8.07 7.71
N SER A 523 -9.34 6.95 7.89
CA SER A 523 -9.78 5.63 7.45
C SER A 523 -10.82 4.97 8.36
N ILE A 524 -10.88 5.36 9.65
CA ILE A 524 -11.78 4.72 10.63
C ILE A 524 -12.70 5.69 11.37
N MET A 525 -12.43 7.00 11.30
CA MET A 525 -13.21 7.99 12.05
C MET A 525 -14.69 7.99 11.64
N THR A 526 -15.56 8.31 12.59
CA THR A 526 -16.96 8.61 12.28
C THR A 526 -17.04 9.97 11.60
N ARG A 527 -17.51 10.01 10.36
CA ARG A 527 -17.61 11.23 9.55
C ARG A 527 -18.90 11.98 9.86
N LYS A 528 -18.86 13.30 9.74
CA LYS A 528 -20.00 14.20 9.99
C LYS A 528 -20.67 13.95 11.35
N PRO A 529 -19.89 14.01 12.45
CA PRO A 529 -20.41 13.81 13.79
C PRO A 529 -21.44 14.90 14.11
N VAL A 530 -22.45 14.57 14.91
CA VAL A 530 -23.35 15.58 15.46
C VAL A 530 -22.58 16.46 16.43
N SER A 531 -22.80 17.77 16.32
CA SER A 531 -22.13 18.81 17.08
C SER A 531 -23.16 19.81 17.63
N VAL A 532 -22.74 20.61 18.60
CA VAL A 532 -23.57 21.64 19.24
C VAL A 532 -22.84 22.98 19.25
N ASN A 533 -23.57 24.08 19.41
CA ASN A 533 -22.99 25.41 19.50
C ASN A 533 -22.78 25.81 20.98
N LEU A 534 -21.97 26.85 21.20
CA LEU A 534 -21.67 27.40 22.53
C LEU A 534 -22.91 27.76 23.37
N ASP A 535 -23.94 28.32 22.72
CA ASP A 535 -25.16 28.79 23.38
C ASP A 535 -26.28 27.73 23.43
N THR A 536 -26.00 26.49 23.01
CA THR A 536 -26.99 25.40 23.06
C THR A 536 -27.36 25.10 24.52
N SER A 537 -28.64 24.88 24.81
CA SER A 537 -29.11 24.50 26.15
C SER A 537 -28.72 23.05 26.49
N ILE A 538 -28.56 22.73 27.77
CA ILE A 538 -28.25 21.35 28.18
C ILE A 538 -29.34 20.36 27.75
N ASN A 539 -30.61 20.76 27.80
CA ASN A 539 -31.70 19.88 27.35
C ASN A 539 -31.58 19.55 25.86
N SER A 540 -31.30 20.54 25.01
CA SER A 540 -31.09 20.34 23.57
C SER A 540 -29.85 19.49 23.28
N LEU A 541 -28.77 19.67 24.06
CA LEU A 541 -27.57 18.82 23.96
C LEU A 541 -27.89 17.36 24.30
N VAL A 542 -28.64 17.12 25.37
CA VAL A 542 -29.06 15.78 25.79
C VAL A 542 -29.95 15.16 24.71
N GLU A 543 -30.93 15.88 24.18
CA GLU A 543 -31.78 15.38 23.09
C GLU A 543 -30.96 15.00 21.84
N ALA A 544 -30.02 15.86 21.41
CA ALA A 544 -29.15 15.58 20.26
C ALA A 544 -28.22 14.37 20.49
N ALA A 545 -27.69 14.23 21.71
CA ALA A 545 -26.86 13.09 22.07
C ALA A 545 -27.66 11.78 22.06
N LEU A 546 -28.90 11.81 22.59
CA LEU A 546 -29.78 10.65 22.68
C LEU A 546 -30.34 10.23 21.32
N SER A 547 -30.68 11.16 20.43
CA SER A 547 -31.19 10.84 19.09
C SER A 547 -30.16 10.11 18.24
N GLU A 548 -28.88 10.45 18.42
CA GLU A 548 -27.76 9.86 17.69
C GLU A 548 -27.09 8.68 18.42
N GLY A 549 -27.53 8.39 19.65
CA GLY A 549 -26.94 7.34 20.48
C GLY A 549 -25.49 7.60 20.89
N VAL A 550 -25.06 8.86 20.93
CA VAL A 550 -23.69 9.26 21.26
C VAL A 550 -23.56 9.76 22.69
N ARG A 551 -22.43 9.48 23.34
CA ARG A 551 -22.20 9.82 24.77
C ARG A 551 -21.40 11.10 25.01
N GLY A 552 -21.41 12.01 24.04
CA GLY A 552 -20.55 13.18 24.04
C GLY A 552 -20.35 13.75 22.66
N LEU A 553 -20.28 15.07 22.60
CA LEU A 553 -20.47 15.87 21.40
C LEU A 553 -19.38 16.95 21.32
N PRO A 554 -18.78 17.15 20.13
CA PRO A 554 -17.95 18.32 19.87
C PRO A 554 -18.78 19.61 19.89
N VAL A 555 -18.21 20.66 20.45
CA VAL A 555 -18.77 22.01 20.45
C VAL A 555 -18.08 22.81 19.36
N ILE A 556 -18.85 23.41 18.48
CA ILE A 556 -18.36 24.21 17.36
C ILE A 556 -18.78 25.68 17.47
N ASP A 557 -18.02 26.55 16.82
CA ASP A 557 -18.40 27.94 16.59
C ASP A 557 -19.27 28.09 15.31
N ARG A 558 -19.59 29.34 14.95
CA ARG A 558 -20.39 29.65 13.75
C ARG A 558 -19.67 29.37 12.44
N GLU A 559 -18.34 29.25 12.46
CA GLU A 559 -17.48 28.98 11.32
C GLU A 559 -17.11 27.48 11.24
N ASN A 560 -17.71 26.63 12.09
CA ASN A 560 -17.48 25.19 12.18
C ASN A 560 -16.11 24.78 12.77
N HIS A 561 -15.42 25.69 13.47
CA HIS A 561 -14.22 25.35 14.22
C HIS A 561 -14.56 24.65 15.53
N VAL A 562 -13.75 23.67 15.92
CA VAL A 562 -13.93 22.95 17.18
C VAL A 562 -13.40 23.79 18.34
N VAL A 563 -14.29 24.19 19.26
CA VAL A 563 -13.98 25.07 20.41
C VAL A 563 -14.07 24.38 21.77
N GLY A 564 -14.75 23.23 21.84
CA GLY A 564 -14.86 22.45 23.06
C GLY A 564 -15.42 21.05 22.84
N PHE A 565 -15.60 20.31 23.93
CA PHE A 565 -16.21 18.99 23.91
C PHE A 565 -17.02 18.75 25.19
N VAL A 566 -18.19 18.12 25.08
CA VAL A 566 -19.02 17.74 26.24
C VAL A 566 -19.10 16.22 26.34
N THR A 567 -18.88 15.69 27.54
CA THR A 567 -18.99 14.26 27.86
C THR A 567 -19.94 14.00 29.03
N ASP A 568 -20.24 12.72 29.30
CA ASP A 568 -20.97 12.31 30.52
C ASP A 568 -20.36 12.91 31.80
N ASN A 569 -19.03 12.98 31.90
CA ASN A 569 -18.35 13.52 33.08
C ASN A 569 -18.63 15.03 33.28
N ASP A 570 -18.91 15.76 32.21
CA ASP A 570 -19.20 17.20 32.28
C ASP A 570 -20.65 17.44 32.70
N LEU A 571 -21.56 16.58 32.23
CA LEU A 571 -22.96 16.55 32.64
C LEU A 571 -23.12 16.16 34.12
N GLU A 572 -22.36 15.18 34.59
CA GLU A 572 -22.41 14.73 35.99
C GLU A 572 -22.04 15.86 36.99
N LYS A 573 -21.17 16.81 36.61
CA LYS A 573 -20.76 17.95 37.47
C LYS A 573 -21.91 18.90 37.81
N ILE A 574 -22.91 19.00 36.95
CA ILE A 574 -24.07 19.90 37.08
C ILE A 574 -25.34 19.16 37.51
N GLY A 575 -25.20 17.93 38.01
CA GLY A 575 -26.34 17.16 38.49
C GLY A 575 -27.07 16.36 37.41
N VAL A 576 -26.56 16.28 36.18
CA VAL A 576 -27.19 15.52 35.10
C VAL A 576 -26.65 14.08 35.10
N PRO A 577 -27.51 13.06 35.25
CA PRO A 577 -27.08 11.66 35.16
C PRO A 577 -26.50 11.33 33.79
N SER A 578 -25.65 10.30 33.73
CA SER A 578 -25.01 9.89 32.48
C SER A 578 -26.01 9.67 31.34
N LEU A 579 -25.62 10.00 30.11
CA LEU A 579 -26.47 9.83 28.92
C LEU A 579 -26.93 8.37 28.74
N THR A 580 -26.15 7.41 29.24
CA THR A 580 -26.52 5.99 29.23
C THR A 580 -27.74 5.71 30.11
N HIS A 581 -27.83 6.33 31.29
CA HIS A 581 -29.00 6.21 32.16
C HIS A 581 -30.19 6.95 31.56
N LEU A 582 -29.97 8.15 31.03
CA LEU A 582 -31.04 8.95 30.41
C LEU A 582 -31.66 8.24 29.19
N MET A 583 -30.89 7.50 28.38
CA MET A 583 -31.41 6.68 27.29
C MET A 583 -32.48 5.67 27.73
N LYS A 584 -32.41 5.18 28.98
CA LYS A 584 -33.31 4.16 29.52
C LYS A 584 -34.56 4.73 30.18
N LEU A 585 -34.57 6.04 30.43
CA LEU A 585 -35.71 6.75 30.98
C LEU A 585 -36.66 7.19 29.85
N SER A 586 -37.96 7.19 30.14
CA SER A 586 -39.00 7.81 29.32
C SER A 586 -38.84 9.33 29.26
N LYS A 587 -39.50 9.98 28.30
CA LYS A 587 -39.43 11.44 28.12
C LYS A 587 -39.90 12.20 29.37
N VAL A 588 -40.90 11.67 30.08
CA VAL A 588 -41.45 12.28 31.30
C VAL A 588 -40.46 12.18 32.46
N GLU A 589 -39.78 11.03 32.61
CA GLU A 589 -38.78 10.81 33.65
C GLU A 589 -37.54 11.69 33.43
N ARG A 590 -37.06 11.79 32.17
CA ARG A 590 -35.94 12.69 31.82
C ARG A 590 -36.24 14.13 32.22
N LEU A 591 -37.44 14.61 31.93
CA LEU A 591 -37.84 15.96 32.31
C LEU A 591 -37.81 16.16 33.81
N LYS A 592 -38.20 15.17 34.63
CA LYS A 592 -38.12 15.26 36.10
C LYS A 592 -36.69 15.38 36.60
N VAL A 593 -35.78 14.59 36.03
CA VAL A 593 -34.34 14.57 36.38
C VAL A 593 -33.64 15.86 35.94
N LEU A 594 -34.03 16.45 34.81
CA LEU A 594 -33.40 17.65 34.24
C LEU A 594 -33.94 18.97 34.82
N LYS A 595 -34.90 18.93 35.77
CA LYS A 595 -35.59 20.14 36.27
C LYS A 595 -34.69 21.22 36.87
N GLY A 596 -33.48 20.88 37.31
CA GLY A 596 -32.55 21.80 37.98
C GLY A 596 -31.48 22.43 37.08
N VAL A 597 -31.50 22.18 35.77
CA VAL A 597 -30.34 22.44 34.89
C VAL A 597 -30.68 23.40 33.73
N PHE A 598 -31.87 24.01 33.76
CA PHE A 598 -32.34 24.89 32.68
C PHE A 598 -31.50 26.16 32.50
N ASP A 599 -30.78 26.59 33.53
CA ASP A 599 -29.97 27.81 33.52
C ASP A 599 -28.56 27.60 32.95
N TYR A 600 -28.13 26.35 32.72
CA TYR A 600 -26.83 26.05 32.13
C TYR A 600 -26.89 26.00 30.61
N SER A 601 -25.81 26.46 29.99
CA SER A 601 -25.54 26.32 28.56
C SER A 601 -24.27 25.49 28.31
N VAL A 602 -24.08 25.04 27.07
CA VAL A 602 -22.94 24.19 26.70
C VAL A 602 -21.60 24.85 27.03
N LYS A 603 -21.46 26.15 26.81
CA LYS A 603 -20.24 26.90 27.15
C LYS A 603 -19.88 26.85 28.64
N ASP A 604 -20.86 26.64 29.53
CA ASP A 604 -20.64 26.65 30.98
C ASP A 604 -20.04 25.33 31.48
N ILE A 605 -20.16 24.26 30.70
CA ILE A 605 -19.75 22.90 31.11
C ILE A 605 -18.71 22.25 30.20
N MET A 606 -18.53 22.74 28.97
CA MET A 606 -17.65 22.11 28.00
C MET A 606 -16.20 22.09 28.48
N SER A 607 -15.49 21.02 28.11
CA SER A 607 -14.03 20.98 28.26
C SER A 607 -13.38 21.83 27.15
N SER A 608 -12.55 22.80 27.54
CA SER A 608 -11.78 23.67 26.65
C SER A 608 -10.43 24.06 27.29
N PRO A 609 -9.30 24.11 26.55
CA PRO A 609 -9.17 23.76 25.13
C PRO A 609 -9.32 22.27 24.89
N VAL A 610 -9.97 21.91 23.78
CA VAL A 610 -10.16 20.52 23.38
C VAL A 610 -8.99 20.04 22.53
N ILE A 611 -8.52 18.83 22.82
CA ILE A 611 -7.51 18.16 22.00
C ILE A 611 -8.20 17.65 20.74
N CYS A 612 -7.64 18.00 19.58
CA CYS A 612 -8.09 17.54 18.28
C CYS A 612 -6.98 16.77 17.59
N LEU A 613 -7.37 15.84 16.71
CA LEU A 613 -6.46 15.14 15.80
C LEU A 613 -6.71 15.63 14.37
N GLY A 614 -5.67 15.69 13.55
CA GLY A 614 -5.78 15.98 12.13
C GLY A 614 -6.27 14.79 11.32
N ILE A 615 -6.95 15.04 10.19
CA ILE A 615 -7.35 13.99 9.24
C ILE A 615 -6.19 13.15 8.68
N LYS A 616 -4.97 13.70 8.72
CA LYS A 616 -3.71 13.09 8.27
C LYS A 616 -2.87 12.53 9.42
N ASP A 617 -3.33 12.62 10.66
CA ASP A 617 -2.63 12.01 11.79
C ASP A 617 -2.80 10.49 11.75
N ARG A 618 -1.86 9.78 12.37
CA ARG A 618 -1.82 8.32 12.34
C ARG A 618 -2.63 7.71 13.49
N LEU A 619 -3.05 6.46 13.33
CA LEU A 619 -3.74 5.72 14.38
C LEU A 619 -2.85 5.55 15.62
N GLY A 620 -1.53 5.39 15.45
CA GLY A 620 -0.58 5.39 16.56
C GLY A 620 -0.66 6.66 17.41
N ASP A 621 -0.73 7.83 16.76
CA ASP A 621 -0.87 9.13 17.45
C ASP A 621 -2.19 9.17 18.25
N ALA A 622 -3.27 8.66 17.67
CA ALA A 622 -4.56 8.55 18.35
C ALA A 622 -4.50 7.62 19.58
N VAL A 623 -3.83 6.47 19.47
CA VAL A 623 -3.64 5.52 20.59
C VAL A 623 -2.83 6.18 21.71
N ASN A 624 -1.76 6.90 21.38
CA ASN A 624 -0.94 7.59 22.36
C ASN A 624 -1.73 8.66 23.11
N ILE A 625 -2.46 9.51 22.39
CA ILE A 625 -3.35 10.51 23.01
C ILE A 625 -4.40 9.84 23.89
N PHE A 626 -5.00 8.75 23.43
CA PHE A 626 -5.98 8.02 24.22
C PHE A 626 -5.37 7.47 25.52
N ASN A 627 -4.14 6.96 25.49
CA ASN A 627 -3.49 6.35 26.65
C ASN A 627 -2.94 7.40 27.62
N GLU A 628 -2.18 8.37 27.13
CA GLU A 628 -1.50 9.39 27.94
C GLU A 628 -2.50 10.36 28.58
N MET A 629 -3.47 10.84 27.80
CA MET A 629 -4.46 11.83 28.26
C MET A 629 -5.72 11.19 28.83
N ASN A 630 -5.77 9.85 28.90
CA ASN A 630 -6.91 9.05 29.32
C ASN A 630 -8.26 9.45 28.65
N LEU A 631 -8.19 9.90 27.40
CA LEU A 631 -9.38 10.30 26.63
C LEU A 631 -10.09 9.09 26.04
N LYS A 632 -11.43 9.15 25.95
CA LYS A 632 -12.24 8.07 25.33
C LYS A 632 -12.56 8.34 23.86
N ARG A 633 -12.53 9.62 23.46
CA ARG A 633 -12.88 10.12 22.12
C ARG A 633 -12.19 11.47 21.87
N VAL A 634 -11.93 11.77 20.61
CA VAL A 634 -11.26 13.00 20.16
C VAL A 634 -11.93 13.47 18.86
N PRO A 635 -12.23 14.78 18.71
CA PRO A 635 -12.61 15.37 17.42
C PRO A 635 -11.48 15.29 16.40
N VAL A 636 -11.85 15.09 15.14
CA VAL A 636 -10.93 15.08 14.00
C VAL A 636 -11.22 16.31 13.14
N VAL A 637 -10.18 17.09 12.86
CA VAL A 637 -10.26 18.37 12.17
C VAL A 637 -9.43 18.40 10.89
N ASP A 638 -9.77 19.32 9.97
CA ASP A 638 -8.94 19.64 8.82
C ASP A 638 -7.79 20.60 9.19
N ASP A 639 -7.00 20.98 8.18
CA ASP A 639 -5.86 21.90 8.34
C ASP A 639 -6.30 23.32 8.79
N ASN A 640 -7.61 23.65 8.70
CA ASN A 640 -8.21 24.92 9.12
C ASN A 640 -8.98 24.80 10.46
N HIS A 641 -8.85 23.69 11.20
CA HIS A 641 -9.58 23.41 12.44
C HIS A 641 -11.10 23.17 12.32
N HIS A 642 -11.64 22.97 11.11
CA HIS A 642 -13.04 22.60 10.95
C HIS A 642 -13.30 21.16 11.39
N LEU A 643 -14.46 20.91 11.99
CA LEU A 643 -14.88 19.57 12.39
C LEU A 643 -15.16 18.68 11.17
N ILE A 644 -14.40 17.59 11.02
CA ILE A 644 -14.56 16.59 9.94
C ILE A 644 -15.12 15.28 10.50
N GLY A 645 -14.64 14.86 11.68
CA GLY A 645 -14.93 13.55 12.25
C GLY A 645 -14.82 13.50 13.77
N VAL A 646 -15.18 12.35 14.35
CA VAL A 646 -14.82 11.97 15.72
C VAL A 646 -14.23 10.57 15.66
N ILE A 647 -13.13 10.35 16.37
CA ILE A 647 -12.53 9.03 16.56
C ILE A 647 -12.68 8.61 18.02
N THR A 648 -13.03 7.35 18.26
CA THR A 648 -13.13 6.77 19.61
C THR A 648 -12.18 5.59 19.76
N ARG A 649 -11.83 5.25 21.01
CA ARG A 649 -11.09 4.00 21.30
C ARG A 649 -11.81 2.77 20.75
N SER A 650 -13.15 2.77 20.72
CA SER A 650 -13.92 1.63 20.22
C SER A 650 -13.82 1.47 18.71
N ASP A 651 -13.64 2.57 17.97
CA ASP A 651 -13.47 2.51 16.51
C ASP A 651 -12.11 1.88 16.16
N ILE A 652 -11.05 2.26 16.89
CA ILE A 652 -9.73 1.61 16.77
C ILE A 652 -9.83 0.12 17.13
N LEU A 653 -10.50 -0.22 18.23
CA LEU A 653 -10.62 -1.62 18.66
C LEU A 653 -11.45 -2.48 17.71
N ARG A 654 -12.56 -1.95 17.19
CA ARG A 654 -13.34 -2.63 16.15
C ARG A 654 -12.46 -2.85 14.93
N PHE A 655 -11.74 -1.82 14.50
CA PHE A 655 -10.81 -1.93 13.39
C PHE A 655 -9.75 -3.02 13.61
N LEU A 656 -9.16 -3.11 14.81
CA LEU A 656 -8.20 -4.16 15.16
C LEU A 656 -8.82 -5.57 15.05
N VAL A 657 -9.99 -5.78 15.65
CA VAL A 657 -10.67 -7.10 15.60
C VAL A 657 -11.12 -7.48 14.19
N PHE A 658 -11.58 -6.52 13.39
CA PHE A 658 -11.94 -6.75 11.99
C PHE A 658 -10.71 -7.02 11.10
N SER A 659 -9.59 -6.33 11.35
CA SER A 659 -8.32 -6.55 10.64
C SER A 659 -7.71 -7.91 10.98
N ASP A 660 -7.78 -8.32 12.25
CA ASP A 660 -7.28 -9.62 12.71
C ASP A 660 -8.19 -10.79 12.34
N MET A 661 -9.48 -10.57 12.09
CA MET A 661 -10.37 -11.62 11.53
C MET A 661 -9.85 -12.18 10.20
N VAL A 662 -9.10 -11.37 9.44
CA VAL A 662 -8.42 -11.79 8.20
C VAL A 662 -7.01 -12.32 8.50
N ALA A 663 -6.30 -11.73 9.47
CA ALA A 663 -4.92 -12.13 9.82
C ALA A 663 -4.82 -13.48 10.57
N LEU A 664 -5.83 -13.86 11.35
CA LEU A 664 -5.89 -15.12 12.10
C LEU A 664 -5.96 -16.38 11.20
N GLN A 665 -6.11 -16.23 9.88
CA GLN A 665 -5.96 -17.32 8.92
C GLN A 665 -4.61 -17.34 8.18
N GLU A 666 -3.77 -16.31 8.30
CA GLU A 666 -2.60 -16.14 7.42
C GLU A 666 -1.23 -15.92 8.07
N CYS A 667 -1.09 -15.68 9.38
CA CYS A 667 0.23 -15.34 9.96
C CYS A 667 0.60 -16.08 11.25
N ASN A 668 1.81 -16.67 11.24
CA ASN A 668 2.69 -16.84 12.40
C ASN A 668 3.27 -15.46 12.83
N MET A 669 2.41 -14.49 13.18
CA MET A 669 2.86 -13.35 13.99
C MET A 669 2.74 -13.74 15.45
N ILE A 670 3.80 -13.49 16.22
CA ILE A 670 3.92 -13.91 17.62
C ILE A 670 2.89 -13.20 18.52
N CYS A 671 2.24 -12.12 18.07
CA CYS A 671 1.12 -11.48 18.76
C CYS A 671 -0.07 -12.44 19.00
N CYS A 672 -0.19 -13.52 18.21
CA CYS A 672 -1.29 -14.47 18.27
C CYS A 672 -1.24 -15.48 19.44
N GLU A 673 -0.32 -15.34 20.40
CA GLU A 673 -0.23 -16.21 21.59
C GLU A 673 -0.17 -15.43 22.92
N LEU A 674 -0.55 -14.15 22.96
CA LEU A 674 -0.59 -13.40 24.23
C LEU A 674 -1.77 -13.86 25.09
N PRO A 675 -1.56 -14.52 26.24
CA PRO A 675 -2.64 -14.89 27.14
C PRO A 675 -3.20 -13.64 27.84
N VAL A 676 -4.51 -13.62 28.05
CA VAL A 676 -5.23 -12.54 28.73
C VAL A 676 -4.67 -12.29 30.13
N GLY A 677 -4.14 -13.32 30.80
CA GLY A 677 -3.53 -13.21 32.12
C GLY A 677 -2.33 -12.26 32.20
N LEU A 678 -1.71 -11.87 31.07
CA LEU A 678 -0.66 -10.84 31.03
C LEU A 678 -1.21 -9.41 31.02
N ALA A 679 -2.51 -9.23 30.77
CA ALA A 679 -3.14 -7.93 30.83
C ALA A 679 -3.28 -7.46 32.30
N GLU A 680 -3.37 -6.15 32.49
CA GLU A 680 -3.67 -5.55 33.79
C GLU A 680 -5.12 -5.90 34.21
N LEU A 681 -5.25 -6.89 35.12
CA LEU A 681 -6.54 -7.34 35.65
C LEU A 681 -6.98 -6.46 36.83
N GLU A 682 -8.22 -5.98 36.78
CA GLU A 682 -8.83 -5.32 37.93
C GLU A 682 -9.35 -6.33 38.95
N ARG A 683 -9.25 -5.98 40.24
CA ARG A 683 -9.78 -6.80 41.33
C ARG A 683 -11.31 -6.95 41.16
N PRO A 684 -11.84 -8.20 41.18
CA PRO A 684 -13.26 -8.41 41.09
C PRO A 684 -13.92 -8.15 42.45
N PHE A 685 -15.09 -7.54 42.44
CA PHE A 685 -15.98 -7.45 43.61
C PHE A 685 -17.16 -8.38 43.38
N SER A 686 -17.52 -9.14 44.41
CA SER A 686 -18.56 -10.15 44.32
C SER A 686 -19.52 -10.12 45.51
N VAL A 687 -20.75 -10.58 45.28
CA VAL A 687 -21.80 -10.81 46.28
C VAL A 687 -22.31 -12.25 46.19
N ASP A 688 -22.95 -12.73 47.25
CA ASP A 688 -23.67 -14.01 47.24
C ASP A 688 -24.93 -13.91 46.36
N GLU A 689 -25.36 -15.04 45.79
CA GLU A 689 -26.59 -15.10 44.97
C GLU A 689 -27.88 -14.73 45.71
N ASN A 690 -27.85 -14.76 47.05
CA ASN A 690 -28.96 -14.37 47.92
C ASN A 690 -28.77 -12.98 48.55
N ALA A 691 -27.77 -12.20 48.12
CA ALA A 691 -27.61 -10.81 48.55
C ALA A 691 -28.78 -9.95 48.05
N ASP A 692 -29.22 -8.99 48.86
CA ASP A 692 -30.26 -8.04 48.46
C ASP A 692 -29.73 -6.92 47.56
N VAL A 693 -30.61 -6.24 46.83
CA VAL A 693 -30.24 -5.14 45.93
C VAL A 693 -29.57 -3.97 46.65
N GLY A 694 -29.94 -3.71 47.92
CA GLY A 694 -29.34 -2.66 48.73
C GLY A 694 -27.86 -2.90 48.96
N GLU A 695 -27.49 -4.12 49.37
CA GLU A 695 -26.13 -4.59 49.56
C GLU A 695 -25.31 -4.44 48.26
N ILE A 696 -25.89 -4.83 47.11
CA ILE A 696 -25.23 -4.72 45.80
C ILE A 696 -24.92 -3.27 45.45
N ILE A 697 -25.87 -2.36 45.67
CA ILE A 697 -25.69 -0.92 45.43
C ILE A 697 -24.60 -0.37 46.36
N GLU A 698 -24.58 -0.81 47.62
CA GLU A 698 -23.60 -0.37 48.60
C GLU A 698 -22.19 -0.84 48.24
N VAL A 699 -22.04 -2.09 47.79
CA VAL A 699 -20.79 -2.63 47.23
C VAL A 699 -20.35 -1.81 46.01
N MET A 700 -21.27 -1.46 45.10
CA MET A 700 -20.96 -0.61 43.93
C MET A 700 -20.46 0.77 44.33
N ILE A 701 -21.14 1.44 45.28
CA ILE A 701 -20.80 2.80 45.73
C ILE A 701 -19.50 2.83 46.53
N GLN A 702 -19.37 1.98 47.55
CA GLN A 702 -18.19 1.96 48.43
C GLN A 702 -16.91 1.67 47.66
N ASN A 703 -16.97 0.75 46.70
CA ASN A 703 -15.82 0.35 45.89
C ASN A 703 -15.69 1.14 44.58
N LYS A 704 -16.60 2.08 44.31
CA LYS A 704 -16.65 2.90 43.08
C LYS A 704 -16.64 2.04 41.80
N VAL A 705 -17.37 0.93 41.82
CA VAL A 705 -17.50 0.01 40.69
C VAL A 705 -18.91 0.02 40.14
N ARG A 706 -19.04 -0.17 38.83
CA ARG A 706 -20.34 -0.20 38.12
C ARG A 706 -20.85 -1.62 37.85
N ARG A 707 -20.14 -2.62 38.35
CA ARG A 707 -20.42 -4.04 38.12
C ARG A 707 -19.95 -4.89 39.28
N VAL A 708 -20.73 -5.89 39.64
CA VAL A 708 -20.46 -6.83 40.73
C VAL A 708 -20.72 -8.24 40.21
N LEU A 709 -19.82 -9.17 40.53
CA LEU A 709 -19.98 -10.58 40.20
C LEU A 709 -20.89 -11.26 41.22
N VAL A 710 -21.75 -12.16 40.78
CA VAL A 710 -22.55 -13.00 41.68
C VAL A 710 -21.88 -14.36 41.74
N VAL A 711 -21.56 -14.82 42.95
CA VAL A 711 -20.88 -16.09 43.19
C VAL A 711 -21.73 -17.02 44.06
N ASP A 712 -21.49 -18.32 43.95
CA ASP A 712 -22.04 -19.31 44.88
C ASP A 712 -21.18 -19.48 46.13
N ALA A 713 -21.62 -20.35 47.05
CA ALA A 713 -20.92 -20.68 48.28
C ALA A 713 -19.49 -21.24 48.07
N ASP A 714 -19.16 -21.77 46.88
CA ASP A 714 -17.83 -22.26 46.51
C ASP A 714 -16.94 -21.18 45.84
N ALA A 715 -17.42 -19.94 45.81
CA ALA A 715 -16.86 -18.77 45.13
C ALA A 715 -16.77 -18.92 43.59
N LYS A 716 -17.63 -19.74 42.98
CA LYS A 716 -17.73 -19.87 41.52
C LYS A 716 -18.71 -18.85 40.96
N ILE A 717 -18.40 -18.33 39.79
CA ILE A 717 -19.23 -17.30 39.15
C ILE A 717 -20.58 -17.87 38.67
N LYS A 718 -21.68 -17.22 39.05
CA LYS A 718 -23.06 -17.53 38.65
C LYS A 718 -23.68 -16.46 37.76
N GLY A 719 -23.34 -15.20 38.03
CA GLY A 719 -23.94 -14.04 37.37
C GLY A 719 -23.05 -12.81 37.40
N ILE A 720 -23.46 -11.79 36.68
CA ILE A 720 -22.91 -10.44 36.78
C ILE A 720 -24.07 -9.45 36.84
N ILE A 721 -23.95 -8.45 37.72
CA ILE A 721 -24.92 -7.37 37.87
C ILE A 721 -24.20 -6.06 37.56
N THR A 722 -24.75 -5.29 36.64
CA THR A 722 -24.29 -3.95 36.26
C THR A 722 -25.25 -2.87 36.73
N ASP A 723 -24.80 -1.63 36.79
CA ASP A 723 -25.66 -0.44 36.96
C ASP A 723 -26.86 -0.46 36.00
N ASN A 724 -26.66 -0.89 34.76
CA ASN A 724 -27.74 -1.04 33.77
C ASN A 724 -28.74 -2.16 34.12
N ASP A 725 -28.30 -3.28 34.70
CA ASP A 725 -29.21 -4.35 35.12
C ASP A 725 -30.14 -3.86 36.25
N LEU A 726 -29.60 -3.10 37.21
CA LEU A 726 -30.37 -2.44 38.27
C LEU A 726 -31.40 -1.45 37.71
N ILE A 727 -31.03 -0.65 36.72
CA ILE A 727 -31.94 0.34 36.12
C ILE A 727 -32.99 -0.31 35.21
N THR A 728 -32.71 -1.44 34.58
CA THR A 728 -33.65 -2.02 33.59
C THR A 728 -34.61 -3.06 34.16
N ARG A 729 -34.24 -3.73 35.26
CA ARG A 729 -35.01 -4.85 35.83
C ARG A 729 -35.90 -4.48 37.02
N LEU A 730 -35.73 -3.30 37.61
CA LEU A 730 -36.55 -2.82 38.75
C LEU A 730 -37.87 -2.17 38.30
N SER A 731 -38.77 -1.83 39.23
CA SER A 731 -40.02 -1.12 38.93
C SER A 731 -39.78 0.36 38.58
N GLU A 732 -40.74 1.06 37.96
CA GLU A 732 -40.55 2.48 37.57
C GLU A 732 -40.20 3.39 38.77
N ASP A 733 -40.88 3.23 39.91
CA ASP A 733 -40.65 4.04 41.10
C ASP A 733 -39.27 3.78 41.73
N ASP A 734 -38.81 2.52 41.69
CA ASP A 734 -37.51 2.11 42.25
C ASP A 734 -36.33 2.58 41.37
N ARG A 735 -36.48 2.61 40.04
CA ARG A 735 -35.41 2.97 39.11
C ARG A 735 -34.94 4.42 39.29
N ILE A 736 -35.86 5.35 39.49
CA ILE A 736 -35.52 6.78 39.68
C ILE A 736 -34.65 6.92 40.93
N PHE A 737 -35.05 6.24 42.00
CA PHE A 737 -34.33 6.25 43.27
C PHE A 737 -32.93 5.63 43.15
N VAL A 738 -32.82 4.51 42.43
CA VAL A 738 -31.54 3.85 42.15
C VAL A 738 -30.64 4.71 41.27
N VAL A 739 -31.16 5.38 40.24
CA VAL A 739 -30.39 6.31 39.40
C VAL A 739 -29.87 7.48 40.24
N ASP A 740 -30.69 8.05 41.11
CA ASP A 740 -30.32 9.16 41.98
C ASP A 740 -29.24 8.74 43.00
N ARG A 741 -29.37 7.54 43.58
CA ARG A 741 -28.42 6.96 44.52
C ARG A 741 -27.08 6.61 43.87
N LEU A 742 -27.09 5.96 42.70
CA LEU A 742 -25.88 5.62 41.93
C LEU A 742 -25.17 6.87 41.40
N SER A 743 -25.91 7.94 41.15
CA SER A 743 -25.34 9.23 40.73
C SER A 743 -24.83 10.08 41.91
N GLY A 744 -25.08 9.64 43.16
CA GLY A 744 -24.60 10.30 44.38
C GLY A 744 -25.46 11.47 44.86
N PHE A 745 -26.68 11.62 44.34
CA PHE A 745 -27.58 12.75 44.65
C PHE A 745 -28.57 12.46 45.80
N SER A 746 -28.77 11.19 46.16
CA SER A 746 -29.57 10.78 47.33
C SER A 746 -28.72 10.04 48.37
N THR A 747 -28.98 10.30 49.66
CA THR A 747 -28.38 9.59 50.82
C THR A 747 -29.27 8.50 51.41
N THR A 748 -30.52 8.38 50.97
CA THR A 748 -31.51 7.45 51.56
C THR A 748 -31.28 6.01 51.08
N GLY A 749 -31.60 5.04 51.95
CA GLY A 749 -31.47 3.61 51.65
C GLY A 749 -32.50 3.15 50.60
N VAL A 750 -32.12 2.18 49.77
CA VAL A 750 -32.95 1.58 48.73
C VAL A 750 -33.61 0.34 49.33
N ASP A 751 -34.89 0.42 49.71
CA ASP A 751 -35.63 -0.75 50.24
C ASP A 751 -36.32 -1.48 49.07
N VAL A 752 -35.59 -2.38 48.43
CA VAL A 752 -36.02 -3.10 47.22
C VAL A 752 -35.89 -4.61 47.46
N SER A 753 -37.00 -5.33 47.36
CA SER A 753 -37.14 -6.74 47.77
C SER A 753 -36.59 -7.80 46.79
N PHE A 754 -35.78 -7.40 45.81
CA PHE A 754 -35.16 -8.32 44.85
C PHE A 754 -33.83 -8.87 45.38
N LEU A 755 -33.52 -10.13 45.04
CA LEU A 755 -32.22 -10.74 45.32
C LEU A 755 -31.30 -10.68 44.10
N ALA A 756 -29.99 -10.83 44.32
CA ALA A 756 -28.98 -10.84 43.27
C ALA A 756 -29.31 -11.83 42.15
N ARG A 757 -29.75 -13.05 42.49
CA ARG A 757 -30.16 -14.09 41.52
C ARG A 757 -31.32 -13.69 40.62
N ASP A 758 -32.20 -12.80 41.07
CA ASP A 758 -33.41 -12.40 40.34
C ASP A 758 -33.09 -11.33 39.27
N ILE A 759 -32.01 -10.56 39.48
CA ILE A 759 -31.63 -9.43 38.64
C ILE A 759 -30.27 -9.60 37.95
N MET A 760 -29.56 -10.72 38.15
CA MET A 760 -28.27 -10.98 37.49
C MET A 760 -28.41 -11.39 36.03
N THR A 761 -27.41 -11.05 35.23
CA THR A 761 -27.25 -11.61 33.89
C THR A 761 -26.53 -12.95 33.99
N SER A 762 -27.17 -14.03 33.53
CA SER A 762 -26.65 -15.40 33.50
C SER A 762 -27.06 -16.11 32.20
N PRO A 763 -26.17 -16.90 31.55
CA PRO A 763 -24.80 -17.21 31.94
C PRO A 763 -23.83 -16.03 31.74
N VAL A 764 -22.76 -15.99 32.54
CA VAL A 764 -21.75 -14.92 32.44
C VAL A 764 -20.76 -15.21 31.33
N LEU A 765 -20.66 -14.31 30.37
CA LEU A 765 -19.58 -14.31 29.39
C LEU A 765 -18.26 -14.03 30.12
N SER A 766 -17.28 -14.92 29.96
CA SER A 766 -15.98 -14.88 30.65
C SER A 766 -14.91 -15.57 29.80
N VAL A 767 -13.65 -15.41 30.18
CA VAL A 767 -12.48 -16.07 29.57
C VAL A 767 -11.59 -16.67 30.63
N CYS A 768 -10.82 -17.70 30.29
CA CYS A 768 -9.74 -18.20 31.14
C CYS A 768 -8.50 -17.31 31.03
N SER A 769 -7.67 -17.28 32.07
CA SER A 769 -6.39 -16.55 32.05
C SER A 769 -5.44 -16.99 30.93
N ASP A 770 -5.51 -18.26 30.52
CA ASP A 770 -4.73 -18.85 29.43
C ASP A 770 -5.30 -18.53 28.02
N ASP A 771 -6.51 -17.95 27.92
CA ASP A 771 -7.13 -17.64 26.63
C ASP A 771 -6.41 -16.48 25.93
N ASN A 772 -6.50 -16.44 24.61
CA ASN A 772 -5.86 -15.42 23.79
C ASN A 772 -6.50 -14.02 23.98
N ALA A 773 -5.66 -12.99 24.14
CA ALA A 773 -6.07 -11.59 24.33
C ALA A 773 -7.00 -11.05 23.23
N VAL A 774 -6.78 -11.44 21.97
CA VAL A 774 -7.64 -11.09 20.82
C VAL A 774 -9.01 -11.77 20.93
N VAL A 775 -9.06 -13.02 21.42
CA VAL A 775 -10.33 -13.72 21.67
C VAL A 775 -11.12 -13.02 22.78
N ALA A 776 -10.48 -12.63 23.88
CA ALA A 776 -11.14 -11.85 24.92
C ALA A 776 -11.60 -10.48 24.42
N LEU A 777 -10.80 -9.82 23.58
CA LEU A 777 -11.18 -8.55 22.96
C LEU A 777 -12.41 -8.72 22.05
N ARG A 778 -12.47 -9.82 21.29
CA ARG A 778 -13.62 -10.17 20.47
C ARG A 778 -14.89 -10.37 21.31
N VAL A 779 -14.80 -11.16 22.39
CA VAL A 779 -15.94 -11.35 23.31
C VAL A 779 -16.44 -10.00 23.85
N LEU A 780 -15.53 -9.07 24.17
CA LEU A 780 -15.86 -7.73 24.62
C LEU A 780 -16.54 -6.86 23.55
N ILE A 781 -16.15 -6.99 22.28
CA ILE A 781 -16.70 -6.16 21.18
C ILE A 781 -18.03 -6.74 20.69
N ASP A 782 -18.07 -8.03 20.37
CA ASP A 782 -19.22 -8.72 19.78
C ASP A 782 -20.45 -8.68 20.71
N ASN A 783 -20.21 -8.66 22.03
CA ASN A 783 -21.27 -8.60 23.05
C ASN A 783 -21.41 -7.20 23.70
N GLU A 784 -20.77 -6.18 23.13
CA GLU A 784 -20.80 -4.80 23.62
C GLU A 784 -20.38 -4.60 25.09
N LEU A 785 -19.62 -5.54 25.65
CA LEU A 785 -19.18 -5.53 27.03
C LEU A 785 -18.02 -4.54 27.27
N LYS A 786 -18.07 -3.82 28.39
CA LYS A 786 -17.00 -2.89 28.79
C LYS A 786 -15.80 -3.59 29.46
N ARG A 787 -16.06 -4.68 30.18
CA ARG A 787 -15.07 -5.55 30.84
C ARG A 787 -15.58 -6.97 30.90
N LEU A 788 -14.64 -7.90 30.97
CA LEU A 788 -14.87 -9.34 30.93
C LEU A 788 -14.24 -9.99 32.16
N PRO A 789 -14.97 -10.84 32.90
CA PRO A 789 -14.39 -11.67 33.94
C PRO A 789 -13.35 -12.64 33.37
N VAL A 790 -12.20 -12.69 34.03
CA VAL A 790 -11.11 -13.63 33.77
C VAL A 790 -11.12 -14.67 34.89
N LEU A 791 -11.27 -15.94 34.53
CA LEU A 791 -11.43 -17.05 35.45
C LEU A 791 -10.17 -17.91 35.53
N ASP A 792 -10.04 -18.62 36.64
CA ASP A 792 -9.13 -19.76 36.76
C ASP A 792 -9.73 -21.04 36.16
N LYS A 793 -8.97 -22.14 36.16
CA LYS A 793 -9.41 -23.45 35.66
C LYS A 793 -10.55 -24.07 36.48
N SER A 794 -10.88 -23.50 37.65
CA SER A 794 -11.93 -23.94 38.56
C SER A 794 -13.19 -23.06 38.49
N ASN A 795 -13.30 -22.17 37.50
CA ASN A 795 -14.37 -21.17 37.32
C ASN A 795 -14.46 -20.13 38.46
N ARG A 796 -13.36 -19.84 39.14
CA ARG A 796 -13.29 -18.74 40.12
C ARG A 796 -12.75 -17.47 39.47
N PRO A 797 -13.29 -16.29 39.81
CA PRO A 797 -12.84 -15.04 39.22
C PRO A 797 -11.45 -14.65 39.72
N LEU A 798 -10.48 -14.58 38.81
CA LEU A 798 -9.15 -14.01 39.05
C LEU A 798 -9.18 -12.49 38.98
N GLY A 799 -9.96 -11.93 38.06
CA GLY A 799 -10.06 -10.49 37.85
C GLY A 799 -10.97 -10.10 36.70
N MET A 800 -10.98 -8.81 36.37
CA MET A 800 -11.76 -8.23 35.28
C MET A 800 -10.85 -7.51 34.29
N VAL A 801 -10.86 -7.93 33.02
CA VAL A 801 -10.07 -7.29 31.97
C VAL A 801 -10.90 -6.25 31.20
N SER A 802 -10.34 -5.06 30.92
CA SER A 802 -10.97 -4.07 30.03
C SER A 802 -10.41 -4.10 28.62
N ARG A 803 -11.21 -3.51 27.73
CA ARG A 803 -10.77 -3.07 26.40
C ARG A 803 -9.47 -2.26 26.42
N SER A 804 -9.27 -1.38 27.42
CA SER A 804 -8.04 -0.58 27.51
C SER A 804 -6.82 -1.39 27.96
N ALA A 805 -7.00 -2.34 28.88
CA ALA A 805 -5.91 -3.22 29.32
C ALA A 805 -5.47 -4.14 28.17
N LEU A 806 -6.41 -4.67 27.40
CA LEU A 806 -6.11 -5.46 26.19
C LEU A 806 -5.46 -4.61 25.10
N LEU A 807 -5.94 -3.38 24.88
CA LEU A 807 -5.32 -2.48 23.89
C LEU A 807 -3.85 -2.22 24.25
N LYS A 808 -3.56 -1.86 25.51
CA LYS A 808 -2.19 -1.64 25.98
C LYS A 808 -1.32 -2.89 25.80
N LEU A 809 -1.84 -4.07 26.13
CA LEU A 809 -1.12 -5.33 25.97
C LEU A 809 -0.77 -5.58 24.49
N LEU A 810 -1.72 -5.36 23.58
CA LEU A 810 -1.55 -5.60 22.15
C LEU A 810 -0.62 -4.56 21.50
N THR A 811 -0.69 -3.28 21.92
CA THR A 811 0.14 -2.21 21.34
C THR A 811 1.56 -2.20 21.90
N ALA A 812 1.75 -2.46 23.20
CA ALA A 812 3.08 -2.51 23.81
C ALA A 812 3.92 -3.69 23.31
N TYR A 813 3.29 -4.72 22.74
CA TYR A 813 4.00 -5.81 22.10
C TYR A 813 4.60 -5.39 20.76
N ASP A 814 3.88 -4.59 19.96
CA ASP A 814 4.37 -4.09 18.66
C ASP A 814 5.61 -3.20 18.83
N GLU A 815 5.62 -2.29 19.81
CA GLU A 815 6.76 -1.38 20.05
C GLU A 815 8.05 -2.08 20.50
N LYS A 816 7.95 -3.26 21.12
CA LYS A 816 9.10 -3.95 21.72
C LYS A 816 9.84 -4.86 20.73
N TYR A 817 9.27 -5.06 19.54
CA TYR A 817 9.78 -5.96 18.49
C TYR A 817 10.00 -5.28 17.13
N GLU A 818 9.86 -3.95 17.05
CA GLU A 818 10.65 -3.11 16.10
C GLU A 818 12.12 -3.03 16.53
#